data_AF-A0AAP5T8E3-F1
#
_entry.id   AF-A0AAP5T8E3-F1
#
_cell.length_a   1.000
_cell.length_b   1.000
_cell.length_c   1.000
_cell.angle_alpha   90.00
_cell.angle_beta   90.00
_cell.angle_gamma   90.00
#
_symmetry.space_group_name_H-M   'P 1'
#
loop_
_entity.id
_entity.type
_entity.pdbx_description
1 polymer ?
#
loop_
_entity_poly.entity_id
_entity_poly.type
_entity_poly.pdbx_seq_one_letter_code
_entity_poly.pdbx_strand_id
1 'polypeptide(L)'
;MSTSTVRSAPTSTYRLQVSPDLPLESVAGLVPYLRRLGVDWLYLSPLLEAEPGSDHGYDVVDPTRLDAARGGAEGLDMVARAAHEAGMGVLVDIVPNHVGVATPQANPAWWDVLTHGPEAAHAAWFDVDWAAGGGSLLIPVLGDGPDGDADAELDRLVVDAEGGRLRYWDNVYPLAPGSLEAAEAETGLRAAEVFAAADPAKEPTAEQTRLARAVHDRQHYRLVGWRRGDAELNYRRFFTVTTLAGVRVEEPEVFDVVHAEPARWVREGLVDGLRVDHPDGLADPAGYARRLRSHVLPEGYLVVEKILEPGEALPADWPVDGTTGYDALGEVERVFMHPEAAGDAAEDARRRREWDEAVVRAKHDVATGSLAAETARLVRAVHALGAHPDEDVAAAFAAVLARLPVYRTYLPVGLAVLEGALEDAAAAEPGLADVLGDLRPELTDPDSPVARRFQQTSGMVMAKGVEDRSFYRYSRWANLNEVGGDPSHVALSLADFHAAQQARQAAWPTAMTTLSTHDTKRGEDVRARIAVLAEEPDRWAAELAELRRLHPLGHPDAERLLWESIVGVWPTDGTAPEEERILGFLQKASREAALATTWTDQDPEFEARLAALAAAVTSPEGPARGVLQAVADRIAEPGLVVQLGHKLVQLAAPGVPDVYQGTEVPFPTLVDPDNRRPVDFAARADLLDRLDAGHTPGLDDPAAAKLAVVAGVLRTRRDRPELFTGHRPLDVSGPAAEHAIAFDRGGALAVATRWPVRLAAAGGWGETVVTVPAGRWEDAVTGHPVHPDARGAVRLDELLSTLPVALLVPAHAPSDRRERTAP
;
A
#
# COMPACT_ATOMS: atom_id res chain seq x y z
N MET A 1 25.57 -33.40 11.75
CA MET A 1 24.80 -33.32 10.50
C MET A 1 23.46 -34.00 10.72
N SER A 2 22.43 -33.17 10.90
CA SER A 2 20.99 -33.47 10.84
C SER A 2 20.39 -32.22 10.19
N THR A 3 20.41 -32.17 8.86
CA THR A 3 19.20 -32.18 8.03
C THR A 3 18.28 -30.99 8.29
N SER A 4 18.48 -29.92 7.52
CA SER A 4 17.50 -28.89 7.11
C SER A 4 16.50 -28.46 8.19
N THR A 5 16.79 -27.39 8.93
CA THR A 5 15.75 -26.59 9.60
C THR A 5 14.89 -25.96 8.51
N VAL A 6 13.75 -26.57 8.21
CA VAL A 6 12.74 -25.95 7.33
C VAL A 6 12.24 -24.73 8.09
N ARG A 7 12.51 -23.53 7.55
CA ARG A 7 11.95 -22.28 8.07
C ARG A 7 10.43 -22.39 8.05
N SER A 8 9.77 -22.18 9.18
CA SER A 8 8.30 -22.25 9.26
C SER A 8 7.69 -20.98 8.69
N ALA A 9 7.07 -21.08 7.52
CA ALA A 9 6.20 -20.04 6.98
C ALA A 9 4.75 -20.26 7.47
N PRO A 10 3.97 -19.18 7.70
CA PRO A 10 2.56 -19.31 8.00
C PRO A 10 1.78 -19.96 6.85
N THR A 11 0.70 -20.66 7.18
CA THR A 11 -0.31 -21.11 6.21
C THR A 11 -1.26 -19.98 5.79
N SER A 12 -1.35 -18.91 6.58
CA SER A 12 -2.08 -17.66 6.32
C SER A 12 -1.66 -16.54 7.28
N THR A 13 -1.90 -15.28 6.91
CA THR A 13 -1.76 -14.12 7.81
C THR A 13 -3.05 -13.32 7.92
N TYR A 14 -3.24 -12.62 9.03
CA TYR A 14 -4.35 -11.68 9.23
C TYR A 14 -3.83 -10.32 9.68
N ARG A 15 -3.92 -9.30 8.82
CA ARG A 15 -3.40 -7.95 9.09
C ARG A 15 -4.31 -7.18 10.05
N LEU A 16 -3.73 -6.68 11.14
CA LEU A 16 -4.36 -5.82 12.15
C LEU A 16 -3.65 -4.46 12.20
N GLN A 17 -4.44 -3.39 12.08
CA GLN A 17 -4.03 -2.00 12.25
C GLN A 17 -4.05 -1.67 13.75
N VAL A 18 -2.89 -1.82 14.40
CA VAL A 18 -2.71 -1.51 15.82
C VAL A 18 -2.61 0.00 16.00
N SER A 19 -3.51 0.54 16.81
CA SER A 19 -3.63 1.97 17.09
C SER A 19 -4.09 2.17 18.55
N PRO A 20 -4.18 3.42 19.04
CA PRO A 20 -4.78 3.68 20.35
C PRO A 20 -6.24 3.20 20.47
N ASP A 21 -6.98 3.10 19.36
CA ASP A 21 -8.36 2.60 19.33
C ASP A 21 -8.46 1.07 19.23
N LEU A 22 -7.39 0.40 18.80
CA LEU A 22 -7.23 -1.06 18.81
C LEU A 22 -5.86 -1.42 19.41
N PRO A 23 -5.66 -1.21 20.73
CA PRO A 23 -4.38 -1.47 21.38
C PRO A 23 -4.08 -2.97 21.43
N LEU A 24 -2.82 -3.33 21.71
CA LEU A 24 -2.34 -4.72 21.76
C LEU A 24 -3.12 -5.60 22.74
N GLU A 25 -3.64 -5.06 23.84
CA GLU A 25 -4.55 -5.80 24.74
C GLU A 25 -5.83 -6.25 24.01
N SER A 26 -6.45 -5.36 23.25
CA SER A 26 -7.63 -5.69 22.43
C SER A 26 -7.28 -6.72 21.35
N VAL A 27 -6.12 -6.58 20.71
CA VAL A 27 -5.61 -7.57 19.75
C VAL A 27 -5.45 -8.95 20.38
N ALA A 28 -4.89 -9.05 21.59
CA ALA A 28 -4.80 -10.32 22.32
C ALA A 28 -6.19 -10.94 22.57
N GLY A 29 -7.21 -10.10 22.84
CA GLY A 29 -8.61 -10.51 22.97
C GLY A 29 -9.24 -11.06 21.69
N LEU A 30 -8.70 -10.74 20.51
CA LEU A 30 -9.19 -11.25 19.21
C LEU A 30 -8.66 -12.65 18.87
N VAL A 31 -7.59 -13.11 19.51
CA VAL A 31 -6.95 -14.40 19.21
C VAL A 31 -7.94 -15.58 19.20
N PRO A 32 -8.86 -15.73 20.18
CA PRO A 32 -9.83 -16.82 20.15
C PRO A 32 -10.75 -16.80 18.92
N TYR A 33 -11.13 -15.61 18.44
CA TYR A 33 -11.93 -15.47 17.23
C TYR A 33 -11.12 -15.82 15.98
N LEU A 34 -9.94 -15.23 15.82
CA LEU A 34 -9.07 -15.44 14.65
C LEU A 34 -8.61 -16.91 14.54
N ARG A 35 -8.33 -17.55 15.68
CA ARG A 35 -8.07 -18.99 15.75
C ARG A 35 -9.27 -19.80 15.28
N ARG A 36 -10.50 -19.47 15.69
CA ARG A 36 -11.70 -20.17 15.18
C ARG A 36 -11.90 -19.92 13.69
N LEU A 37 -11.60 -18.72 13.20
CA LEU A 37 -11.70 -18.38 11.77
C LEU A 37 -10.76 -19.24 10.91
N GLY A 38 -9.61 -19.66 11.44
CA GLY A 38 -8.64 -20.47 10.70
C GLY A 38 -7.32 -19.78 10.45
N VAL A 39 -7.14 -18.55 10.96
CA VAL A 39 -5.90 -17.79 10.84
C VAL A 39 -4.76 -18.55 11.51
N ASP A 40 -3.59 -18.51 10.86
CA ASP A 40 -2.35 -19.08 11.38
C ASP A 40 -1.54 -18.02 12.13
N TRP A 41 -1.18 -16.91 11.47
CA TRP A 41 -0.39 -15.86 12.09
C TRP A 41 -1.12 -14.52 12.12
N LEU A 42 -0.97 -13.79 13.23
CA LEU A 42 -1.30 -12.38 13.29
C LEU A 42 -0.26 -11.59 12.50
N TYR A 43 -0.68 -10.60 11.72
CA TYR A 43 0.20 -9.64 11.08
C TYR A 43 -0.09 -8.25 11.63
N LEU A 44 0.80 -7.73 12.47
CA LEU A 44 0.62 -6.47 13.17
C LEU A 44 1.27 -5.32 12.38
N SER A 45 0.61 -4.16 12.36
CA SER A 45 1.21 -2.88 11.93
C SER A 45 2.40 -2.49 12.81
N PRO A 46 3.18 -1.45 12.44
CA PRO A 46 4.34 -1.03 13.22
C PRO A 46 4.03 -0.75 14.69
N LEU A 47 4.93 -1.18 15.58
CA LEU A 47 4.75 -1.13 17.04
C LEU A 47 5.75 -0.23 17.77
N LEU A 48 6.77 0.28 17.07
CA LEU A 48 7.74 1.21 17.66
C LEU A 48 7.07 2.55 17.96
N GLU A 49 7.62 3.29 18.94
CA GLU A 49 7.08 4.59 19.36
C GLU A 49 6.98 5.54 18.17
N ALA A 50 5.75 5.94 17.84
CA ALA A 50 5.42 6.78 16.69
C ALA A 50 5.00 8.19 17.12
N GLU A 51 4.73 9.06 16.15
CA GLU A 51 4.24 10.42 16.43
C GLU A 51 3.00 10.38 17.35
N PRO A 52 2.89 11.31 18.31
CA PRO A 52 1.73 11.39 19.19
C PRO A 52 0.42 11.49 18.39
N GLY A 53 -0.47 10.54 18.60
CA GLY A 53 -1.77 10.47 17.90
C GLY A 53 -1.73 9.75 16.55
N SER A 54 -0.58 9.20 16.14
CA SER A 54 -0.47 8.36 14.93
C SER A 54 -1.43 7.18 14.99
N ASP A 55 -2.22 6.98 13.93
CA ASP A 55 -3.14 5.85 13.78
C ASP A 55 -2.51 4.66 13.03
N HIS A 56 -1.28 4.82 12.51
CA HIS A 56 -0.65 3.86 11.59
C HIS A 56 0.75 3.39 12.02
N GLY A 57 1.53 4.20 12.73
CA GLY A 57 2.83 3.82 13.30
C GLY A 57 4.04 3.86 12.34
N TYR A 58 3.87 4.36 11.11
CA TYR A 58 4.96 4.48 10.11
C TYR A 58 5.86 5.71 10.36
N ASP A 59 5.37 6.66 11.13
CA ASP A 59 6.03 7.87 11.59
C ASP A 59 6.76 7.64 12.92
N VAL A 60 7.65 6.63 12.96
CA VAL A 60 8.44 6.24 14.15
C VAL A 60 9.26 7.42 14.67
N VAL A 61 9.13 7.80 15.94
CA VAL A 61 9.93 8.87 16.57
C VAL A 61 11.05 8.35 17.46
N ASP A 62 10.91 7.15 18.03
CA ASP A 62 11.97 6.48 18.79
C ASP A 62 11.99 4.97 18.49
N PRO A 63 12.96 4.48 17.69
CA PRO A 63 13.02 3.07 17.32
C PRO A 63 13.51 2.16 18.46
N THR A 64 13.90 2.73 19.61
CA THR A 64 14.39 1.98 20.78
C THR A 64 13.28 1.62 21.77
N ARG A 65 12.03 2.01 21.48
CA ARG A 65 10.89 1.85 22.37
C ARG A 65 9.67 1.33 21.63
N LEU A 66 8.87 0.55 22.35
CA LEU A 66 7.51 0.19 21.93
C LEU A 66 6.56 1.35 22.28
N ASP A 67 5.60 1.60 21.40
CA ASP A 67 4.62 2.65 21.56
C ASP A 67 3.68 2.38 22.75
N ALA A 68 3.71 3.28 23.74
CA ALA A 68 2.89 3.16 24.93
C ALA A 68 1.38 3.31 24.65
N ALA A 69 0.99 4.14 23.68
CA ALA A 69 -0.40 4.34 23.31
C ALA A 69 -1.00 3.10 22.62
N ARG A 70 -0.15 2.25 22.03
CA ARG A 70 -0.53 0.94 21.45
C ARG A 70 -0.48 -0.20 22.47
N GLY A 71 -0.07 0.06 23.71
CA GLY A 71 -0.01 -0.93 24.81
C GLY A 71 1.40 -1.34 25.23
N GLY A 72 2.45 -0.83 24.57
CA GLY A 72 3.84 -1.03 24.96
C GLY A 72 4.28 -2.50 25.06
N ALA A 73 5.33 -2.75 25.85
CA ALA A 73 5.90 -4.08 26.05
C ALA A 73 4.92 -5.09 26.67
N GLU A 74 4.13 -4.67 27.66
CA GLU A 74 3.14 -5.54 28.31
C GLU A 74 2.06 -6.00 27.32
N GLY A 75 1.60 -5.11 26.44
CA GLY A 75 0.67 -5.45 25.36
C GLY A 75 1.25 -6.46 24.38
N LEU A 76 2.51 -6.29 23.97
CA LEU A 76 3.16 -7.24 23.06
C LEU A 76 3.31 -8.62 23.70
N ASP A 77 3.69 -8.69 24.98
CA ASP A 77 3.75 -9.94 25.74
C ASP A 77 2.39 -10.64 25.82
N MET A 78 1.30 -9.87 26.00
CA MET A 78 -0.06 -10.41 26.00
C MET A 78 -0.45 -11.01 24.65
N VAL A 79 -0.14 -10.32 23.55
CA VAL A 79 -0.43 -10.81 22.19
C VAL A 79 0.38 -12.07 21.90
N ALA A 80 1.70 -12.04 22.14
CA ALA A 80 2.58 -13.19 21.93
C ALA A 80 2.09 -14.41 22.72
N ARG A 81 1.84 -14.26 24.02
CA ARG A 81 1.31 -15.35 24.86
C ARG A 81 -0.02 -15.88 24.32
N ALA A 82 -0.98 -15.00 24.02
CA ALA A 82 -2.29 -15.43 23.53
C ALA A 82 -2.16 -16.20 22.20
N ALA A 83 -1.38 -15.68 21.25
CA ALA A 83 -1.14 -16.30 19.96
C ALA A 83 -0.44 -17.67 20.11
N HIS A 84 0.67 -17.74 20.83
CA HIS A 84 1.45 -18.97 20.98
C HIS A 84 0.71 -20.05 21.78
N GLU A 85 -0.06 -19.68 22.82
CA GLU A 85 -0.93 -20.63 23.53
C GLU A 85 -2.03 -21.20 22.62
N ALA A 86 -2.49 -20.43 21.63
CA ALA A 86 -3.43 -20.87 20.61
C ALA A 86 -2.77 -21.61 19.42
N GLY A 87 -1.43 -21.77 19.44
CA GLY A 87 -0.67 -22.36 18.34
C GLY A 87 -0.60 -21.49 17.08
N MET A 88 -0.71 -20.16 17.23
CA MET A 88 -0.59 -19.15 16.19
C MET A 88 0.76 -18.44 16.29
N GLY A 89 1.23 -17.84 15.19
CA GLY A 89 2.44 -17.00 15.18
C GLY A 89 2.16 -15.50 15.10
N VAL A 90 3.20 -14.69 15.24
CA VAL A 90 3.15 -13.22 15.17
C VAL A 90 4.16 -12.69 14.15
N LEU A 91 3.65 -11.99 13.13
CA LEU A 91 4.41 -11.23 12.14
C LEU A 91 4.27 -9.74 12.46
N VAL A 92 5.38 -9.01 12.53
CA VAL A 92 5.36 -7.56 12.81
C VAL A 92 5.97 -6.77 11.65
N ASP A 93 5.31 -5.67 11.30
CA ASP A 93 5.78 -4.68 10.35
C ASP A 93 6.89 -3.80 10.96
N ILE A 94 7.98 -3.58 10.22
CA ILE A 94 9.11 -2.74 10.64
C ILE A 94 9.44 -1.69 9.58
N VAL A 95 9.87 -0.51 10.03
CA VAL A 95 10.04 0.69 9.19
C VAL A 95 11.51 1.17 9.22
N PRO A 96 12.40 0.59 8.38
CA PRO A 96 13.83 0.89 8.44
C PRO A 96 14.25 2.14 7.65
N ASN A 97 13.40 2.62 6.74
CA ASN A 97 13.80 3.65 5.76
C ASN A 97 13.76 5.08 6.33
N HIS A 98 12.87 5.35 7.27
CA HIS A 98 12.56 6.72 7.71
C HIS A 98 12.00 6.77 9.13
N VAL A 99 11.95 7.98 9.70
CA VAL A 99 11.39 8.30 11.03
C VAL A 99 10.54 9.57 10.97
N GLY A 100 9.56 9.68 11.86
CA GLY A 100 8.72 10.85 12.08
C GLY A 100 9.49 12.05 12.62
N VAL A 101 9.31 13.20 11.97
CA VAL A 101 9.88 14.49 12.36
C VAL A 101 8.83 15.61 12.35
N ALA A 102 7.54 15.25 12.38
CA ALA A 102 6.43 16.21 12.41
C ALA A 102 6.45 17.00 13.72
N THR A 103 6.74 16.31 14.83
CA THR A 103 6.92 16.92 16.15
C THR A 103 8.38 16.76 16.58
N PRO A 104 9.30 17.71 16.25
CA PRO A 104 10.73 17.52 16.48
C PRO A 104 11.12 17.10 17.90
N GLN A 105 10.42 17.59 18.93
CA GLN A 105 10.66 17.24 20.33
C GLN A 105 10.29 15.80 20.72
N ALA A 106 9.44 15.14 19.92
CA ALA A 106 9.08 13.74 20.12
C ALA A 106 10.17 12.79 19.60
N ASN A 107 11.02 13.23 18.67
CA ASN A 107 12.11 12.44 18.09
C ASN A 107 13.46 12.89 18.67
N PRO A 108 14.06 12.14 19.62
CA PRO A 108 15.30 12.55 20.28
C PRO A 108 16.50 12.68 19.33
N ALA A 109 16.58 11.81 18.32
CA ALA A 109 17.66 11.82 17.34
C ALA A 109 17.58 13.06 16.43
N TRP A 110 16.38 13.39 15.96
CA TRP A 110 16.16 14.60 15.17
C TRP A 110 16.38 15.87 16.01
N TRP A 111 15.89 15.89 17.25
CA TRP A 111 16.11 17.00 18.18
C TRP A 111 17.61 17.26 18.42
N ASP A 112 18.42 16.21 18.58
CA ASP A 112 19.88 16.32 18.70
C ASP A 112 20.51 16.96 17.46
N VAL A 113 20.11 16.54 16.26
CA VAL A 113 20.59 17.13 14.99
C VAL A 113 20.19 18.59 14.85
N LEU A 114 18.98 18.97 15.23
CA LEU A 114 18.56 20.38 15.23
C LEU A 114 19.34 21.23 16.25
N THR A 115 19.74 20.63 17.38
CA THR A 115 20.45 21.32 18.47
C THR A 115 21.93 21.51 18.16
N HIS A 116 22.59 20.51 17.58
CA HIS A 116 24.07 20.48 17.42
C HIS A 116 24.54 20.44 15.96
N GLY A 117 23.63 20.36 15.00
CA GLY A 117 23.94 20.39 13.57
C GLY A 117 24.82 19.21 13.12
N PRO A 118 25.81 19.43 12.23
CA PRO A 118 26.70 18.38 11.74
C PRO A 118 27.53 17.67 12.83
N GLU A 119 27.71 18.30 13.99
CA GLU A 119 28.48 17.75 15.12
C GLU A 119 27.61 16.91 16.08
N ALA A 120 26.31 16.78 15.80
CA ALA A 120 25.40 15.96 16.60
C ALA A 120 25.80 14.48 16.57
N ALA A 121 25.59 13.76 17.67
CA ALA A 121 25.87 12.32 17.73
C ALA A 121 25.00 11.55 16.72
N HIS A 122 23.78 12.04 16.47
CA HIS A 122 22.84 11.45 15.52
C HIS A 122 22.95 12.05 14.11
N ALA A 123 23.92 12.94 13.81
CA ALA A 123 24.02 13.55 12.47
C ALA A 123 24.19 12.51 11.36
N ALA A 124 24.92 11.42 11.63
CA ALA A 124 25.13 10.33 10.68
C ALA A 124 23.91 9.43 10.47
N TRP A 125 22.89 9.51 11.33
CA TRP A 125 21.65 8.73 11.16
C TRP A 125 20.85 9.20 9.97
N PHE A 126 20.88 10.50 9.70
CA PHE A 126 20.05 11.13 8.67
C PHE A 126 20.84 11.38 7.40
N ASP A 127 20.12 11.33 6.29
CA ASP A 127 20.69 11.55 4.97
C ASP A 127 20.58 13.03 4.55
N VAL A 128 21.44 13.86 5.14
CA VAL A 128 21.45 15.34 4.98
C VAL A 128 22.59 15.82 4.08
N ASP A 129 22.26 16.67 3.11
CA ASP A 129 23.18 17.46 2.29
C ASP A 129 23.41 18.84 2.93
N TRP A 130 24.32 18.88 3.92
CA TRP A 130 24.64 20.09 4.66
C TRP A 130 25.21 21.21 3.79
N ALA A 131 25.94 20.87 2.72
CA ALA A 131 26.52 21.84 1.81
C ALA A 131 25.43 22.60 1.03
N ALA A 132 24.41 21.89 0.54
CA ALA A 132 23.26 22.51 -0.14
C ALA A 132 22.48 23.48 0.76
N GLY A 133 22.42 23.21 2.07
CA GLY A 133 21.77 24.09 3.05
C GLY A 133 22.67 25.21 3.59
N GLY A 134 23.89 25.38 3.08
CA GLY A 134 24.85 26.37 3.60
C GLY A 134 25.29 26.13 5.04
N GLY A 135 25.34 24.85 5.46
CA GLY A 135 25.64 24.43 6.83
C GLY A 135 24.41 24.27 7.73
N SER A 136 23.20 24.57 7.23
CA SER A 136 21.94 24.43 7.97
C SER A 136 21.04 23.35 7.37
N LEU A 137 20.17 22.77 8.20
CA LEU A 137 19.08 21.89 7.77
C LEU A 137 17.84 22.72 7.41
N LEU A 138 17.27 22.55 6.22
CA LEU A 138 16.10 23.33 5.77
C LEU A 138 14.80 22.65 6.21
N ILE A 139 13.97 23.34 6.99
CA ILE A 139 12.68 22.81 7.50
C ILE A 139 11.53 23.58 6.83
N PRO A 140 10.83 22.98 5.86
CA PRO A 140 9.74 23.62 5.13
C PRO A 140 8.44 23.62 5.95
N VAL A 141 8.29 24.60 6.86
CA VAL A 141 7.17 24.67 7.82
C VAL A 141 6.46 26.03 7.83
N LEU A 142 7.10 27.10 7.35
CA LEU A 142 6.50 28.43 7.37
C LEU A 142 5.33 28.47 6.39
N GLY A 143 4.24 29.13 6.77
CA GLY A 143 3.12 29.42 5.87
C GLY A 143 3.52 30.34 4.71
N ASP A 144 2.57 30.62 3.82
CA ASP A 144 2.83 31.47 2.63
C ASP A 144 3.12 32.94 2.99
N GLY A 145 2.80 33.37 4.21
CA GLY A 145 3.02 34.74 4.69
C GLY A 145 2.17 35.80 3.97
N PRO A 146 2.25 37.07 4.40
CA PRO A 146 1.61 38.19 3.72
C PRO A 146 2.16 38.38 2.30
N ASP A 147 1.27 38.63 1.33
CA ASP A 147 1.62 38.83 -0.09
C ASP A 147 2.48 37.71 -0.73
N GLY A 148 2.51 36.52 -0.11
CA GLY A 148 3.31 35.37 -0.57
C GLY A 148 4.78 35.38 -0.12
N ASP A 149 5.17 36.27 0.80
CA ASP A 149 6.50 36.28 1.41
C ASP A 149 6.54 35.41 2.66
N ALA A 150 6.90 34.13 2.48
CA ALA A 150 7.01 33.18 3.58
C ALA A 150 8.08 33.58 4.63
N ASP A 151 9.12 34.34 4.26
CA ASP A 151 10.16 34.75 5.20
C ASP A 151 9.63 35.81 6.18
N ALA A 152 8.53 36.49 5.87
CA ALA A 152 7.83 37.37 6.81
C ALA A 152 7.25 36.60 8.01
N GLU A 153 6.94 35.30 7.85
CA GLU A 153 6.45 34.46 8.96
C GLU A 153 7.49 34.26 10.06
N LEU A 154 8.78 34.48 9.77
CA LEU A 154 9.84 34.48 10.80
C LEU A 154 9.63 35.59 11.84
N ASP A 155 8.87 36.65 11.54
CA ASP A 155 8.52 37.69 12.50
C ASP A 155 7.65 37.16 13.65
N ARG A 156 6.89 36.09 13.40
CA ARG A 156 5.95 35.48 14.35
C ARG A 156 6.61 34.48 15.31
N LEU A 157 7.92 34.28 15.19
CA LEU A 157 8.65 33.37 16.05
C LEU A 157 8.67 33.85 17.50
N VAL A 158 8.49 32.93 18.44
CA VAL A 158 8.53 33.19 19.88
C VAL A 158 9.72 32.46 20.49
N VAL A 159 10.56 33.20 21.22
CA VAL A 159 11.71 32.65 21.95
C VAL A 159 11.28 32.33 23.38
N ASP A 160 11.25 31.05 23.72
CA ASP A 160 11.06 30.57 25.09
C ASP A 160 12.43 30.40 25.74
N ALA A 161 12.84 31.45 26.47
CA ALA A 161 14.16 31.54 27.10
C ALA A 161 14.35 30.53 28.25
N GLU A 162 13.30 30.21 29.01
CA GLU A 162 13.38 29.25 30.11
C GLU A 162 13.46 27.81 29.58
N GLY A 163 12.74 27.52 28.50
CA GLY A 163 12.75 26.22 27.86
C GLY A 163 13.92 25.99 26.89
N GLY A 164 14.66 27.04 26.52
CA GLY A 164 15.71 26.98 25.50
C GLY A 164 15.14 26.60 24.13
N ARG A 165 13.99 27.18 23.76
CA ARG A 165 13.20 26.77 22.58
C ARG A 165 12.85 27.95 21.68
N LEU A 166 12.71 27.65 20.40
CA LEU A 166 12.09 28.53 19.40
C LEU A 166 10.73 27.95 19.00
N ARG A 167 9.69 28.78 18.95
CA ARG A 167 8.33 28.36 18.60
C ARG A 167 7.83 29.06 17.35
N TYR A 168 7.21 28.28 16.47
CA TYR A 168 6.40 28.77 15.35
C TYR A 168 5.01 28.15 15.48
N TRP A 169 4.05 28.91 15.99
CA TRP A 169 2.75 28.39 16.43
C TRP A 169 2.91 27.22 17.40
N ASP A 170 2.37 26.06 17.05
CA ASP A 170 2.45 24.83 17.84
C ASP A 170 3.79 24.08 17.65
N ASN A 171 4.55 24.40 16.61
CA ASN A 171 5.84 23.79 16.36
C ASN A 171 6.90 24.31 17.32
N VAL A 172 7.72 23.40 17.84
CA VAL A 172 8.77 23.68 18.83
C VAL A 172 10.10 23.14 18.32
N TYR A 173 11.13 23.97 18.41
CA TYR A 173 12.50 23.67 17.97
C TYR A 173 13.52 23.99 19.08
N PRO A 174 14.66 23.29 19.14
CA PRO A 174 15.72 23.59 20.12
C PRO A 174 16.48 24.86 19.76
N LEU A 175 17.05 25.52 20.75
CA LEU A 175 18.10 26.52 20.51
C LEU A 175 19.49 25.87 20.54
N ALA A 176 20.32 26.21 19.56
CA ALA A 176 21.72 25.82 19.53
C ALA A 176 22.46 26.42 20.75
N PRO A 177 23.42 25.68 21.35
CA PRO A 177 24.17 26.14 22.52
C PRO A 177 24.81 27.52 22.30
N GLY A 178 24.54 28.49 23.19
CA GLY A 178 25.09 29.84 23.12
C GLY A 178 24.42 30.78 22.12
N SER A 179 23.46 30.30 21.33
CA SER A 179 22.80 31.08 20.28
C SER A 179 21.95 32.22 20.83
N LEU A 180 21.28 32.01 21.97
CA LEU A 180 20.42 32.98 22.62
C LEU A 180 21.25 34.13 23.20
N GLU A 181 22.29 33.80 23.95
CA GLU A 181 23.19 34.79 24.55
C GLU A 181 23.86 35.65 23.49
N ALA A 182 24.26 35.05 22.36
CA ALA A 182 24.82 35.78 21.23
C ALA A 182 23.80 36.72 20.56
N ALA A 183 22.54 36.30 20.42
CA ALA A 183 21.47 37.13 19.86
C ALA A 183 21.06 38.27 20.80
N GLU A 184 20.96 38.00 22.10
CA GLU A 184 20.70 39.02 23.14
C GLU A 184 21.84 40.05 23.18
N ALA A 185 23.10 39.60 23.06
CA ALA A 185 24.26 40.49 23.00
C ALA A 185 24.29 41.36 21.74
N GLU A 186 23.91 40.82 20.57
CA GLU A 186 23.82 41.59 19.32
C GLU A 186 22.70 42.65 19.38
N THR A 187 21.52 42.24 19.83
CA THR A 187 20.32 43.08 19.78
C THR A 187 20.20 44.03 20.96
N GLY A 188 20.87 43.75 22.08
CA GLY A 188 20.71 44.46 23.35
C GLY A 188 19.40 44.16 24.07
N LEU A 189 18.65 43.14 23.62
CA LEU A 189 17.35 42.75 24.17
C LEU A 189 17.48 41.50 25.03
N ARG A 190 16.63 41.37 26.06
CA ARG A 190 16.53 40.16 26.89
C ARG A 190 15.29 39.37 26.52
N ALA A 191 15.43 38.11 26.14
CA ALA A 191 14.30 37.28 25.72
C ALA A 191 13.25 37.13 26.82
N ALA A 192 13.69 36.97 28.07
CA ALA A 192 12.81 36.89 29.24
C ALA A 192 11.94 38.16 29.45
N GLU A 193 12.36 39.32 28.95
CA GLU A 193 11.60 40.58 29.04
C GLU A 193 10.71 40.77 27.80
N VAL A 194 11.28 40.54 26.62
CA VAL A 194 10.62 40.73 25.32
C VAL A 194 9.47 39.74 25.08
N PHE A 195 9.60 38.51 25.59
CA PHE A 195 8.60 37.45 25.39
C PHE A 195 7.78 37.10 26.64
N ALA A 196 7.94 37.81 27.77
CA ALA A 196 7.25 37.52 29.05
C ALA A 196 5.71 37.38 28.94
N ALA A 197 5.10 38.09 27.99
CA ALA A 197 3.66 38.06 27.72
C ALA A 197 3.36 37.93 26.21
N ALA A 198 4.30 37.32 25.46
CA ALA A 198 4.10 37.08 24.04
C ALA A 198 2.94 36.12 23.82
N ASP A 199 2.06 36.48 22.89
CA ASP A 199 0.92 35.70 22.47
C ASP A 199 1.09 35.47 20.96
N PRO A 200 1.34 34.23 20.51
CA PRO A 200 1.54 33.91 19.10
C PRO A 200 0.36 34.34 18.20
N ALA A 201 -0.84 34.52 18.77
CA ALA A 201 -2.01 34.98 18.03
C ALA A 201 -2.05 36.51 17.83
N LYS A 202 -1.13 37.28 18.41
CA LYS A 202 -1.02 38.73 18.25
C LYS A 202 0.12 39.10 17.34
N GLU A 203 0.01 40.27 16.70
CA GLU A 203 1.10 40.82 15.91
C GLU A 203 2.34 41.07 16.78
N PRO A 204 3.52 40.60 16.33
CA PRO A 204 4.76 40.73 17.09
C PRO A 204 5.21 42.19 17.17
N THR A 205 5.86 42.57 18.28
CA THR A 205 6.51 43.88 18.38
C THR A 205 7.81 43.89 17.58
N ALA A 206 8.29 45.07 17.20
CA ALA A 206 9.56 45.21 16.50
C ALA A 206 10.77 44.67 17.29
N GLU A 207 10.68 44.66 18.63
CA GLU A 207 11.69 44.05 19.51
C GLU A 207 11.61 42.52 19.48
N GLN A 208 10.40 41.94 19.51
CA GLN A 208 10.17 40.50 19.36
C GLN A 208 10.70 39.99 18.03
N THR A 209 10.29 40.62 16.92
CA THR A 209 10.74 40.28 15.58
C THR A 209 12.27 40.29 15.47
N ARG A 210 12.90 41.38 15.92
CA ARG A 210 14.35 41.54 15.82
C ARG A 210 15.10 40.45 16.60
N LEU A 211 14.68 40.18 17.84
CA LEU A 211 15.33 39.17 18.67
C LEU A 211 15.07 37.76 18.13
N ALA A 212 13.84 37.45 17.70
CA ALA A 212 13.51 36.12 17.18
C ALA A 212 14.28 35.78 15.90
N ARG A 213 14.37 36.73 14.95
CA ARG A 213 15.20 36.57 13.74
C ARG A 213 16.68 36.39 14.08
N ALA A 214 17.22 37.23 14.97
CA ALA A 214 18.62 37.12 15.37
C ALA A 214 18.92 35.75 16.05
N VAL A 215 17.97 35.19 16.78
CA VAL A 215 18.07 33.83 17.33
C VAL A 215 17.99 32.80 16.20
N HIS A 216 16.98 32.86 15.33
CA HIS A 216 16.80 31.92 14.21
C HIS A 216 18.01 31.85 13.27
N ASP A 217 18.62 32.99 12.93
CA ASP A 217 19.80 33.08 12.06
C ASP A 217 21.04 32.34 12.60
N ARG A 218 21.03 31.96 13.88
CA ARG A 218 22.13 31.26 14.57
C ARG A 218 21.88 29.77 14.77
N GLN A 219 20.77 29.25 14.29
CA GLN A 219 20.42 27.85 14.47
C GLN A 219 21.09 26.96 13.42
N HIS A 220 21.23 25.67 13.73
CA HIS A 220 21.68 24.66 12.78
C HIS A 220 20.59 24.25 11.78
N TYR A 221 19.39 24.80 11.94
CA TYR A 221 18.27 24.64 11.03
C TYR A 221 17.78 26.01 10.55
N ARG A 222 17.12 26.02 9.40
CA ARG A 222 16.44 27.19 8.86
C ARG A 222 15.00 26.81 8.54
N LEU A 223 14.07 27.42 9.27
CA LEU A 223 12.67 27.39 8.91
C LEU A 223 12.48 28.16 7.60
N VAL A 224 11.85 27.53 6.62
CA VAL A 224 11.58 28.11 5.29
C VAL A 224 10.11 27.90 4.91
N GLY A 225 9.63 28.66 3.93
CA GLY A 225 8.30 28.47 3.35
C GLY A 225 8.08 27.03 2.91
N TRP A 226 6.93 26.45 3.26
CA TRP A 226 6.65 25.03 3.03
C TRP A 226 6.79 24.61 1.56
N ARG A 227 6.44 25.51 0.61
CA ARG A 227 6.58 25.29 -0.84
C ARG A 227 8.03 25.16 -1.31
N ARG A 228 9.00 25.73 -0.58
CA ARG A 228 10.43 25.58 -0.91
C ARG A 228 10.92 24.14 -0.73
N GLY A 229 10.20 23.33 0.05
CA GLY A 229 10.52 21.92 0.26
C GLY A 229 10.51 21.08 -1.02
N ASP A 230 9.80 21.48 -2.07
CA ASP A 230 9.79 20.73 -3.32
C ASP A 230 11.10 20.90 -4.12
N ALA A 231 11.75 22.06 -4.03
CA ALA A 231 12.91 22.41 -4.84
C ALA A 231 14.24 22.46 -4.06
N GLU A 232 14.19 22.82 -2.77
CA GLU A 232 15.39 23.18 -2.00
C GLU A 232 15.72 22.19 -0.88
N LEU A 233 14.88 21.19 -0.61
CA LEU A 233 15.07 20.28 0.53
C LEU A 233 16.45 19.63 0.51
N ASN A 234 17.09 19.62 1.68
CA ASN A 234 18.45 19.13 1.80
C ASN A 234 18.58 17.89 2.71
N TYR A 235 17.50 17.18 2.98
CA TYR A 235 17.54 15.84 3.55
C TYR A 235 16.68 14.89 2.71
N ARG A 236 17.03 13.61 2.67
CA ARG A 236 16.17 12.61 2.02
C ARG A 236 14.91 12.42 2.86
N ARG A 237 13.76 12.30 2.20
CA ARG A 237 12.45 12.05 2.82
C ARG A 237 11.78 10.80 2.24
N PHE A 238 10.72 10.33 2.87
CA PHE A 238 9.83 9.32 2.29
C PHE A 238 8.88 9.99 1.28
N PHE A 239 9.02 9.62 0.00
CA PHE A 239 8.31 10.27 -1.11
C PHE A 239 8.34 11.80 -1.04
N THR A 240 7.19 12.46 -1.01
CA THR A 240 7.07 13.92 -0.89
C THR A 240 6.78 14.39 0.54
N VAL A 241 6.77 13.47 1.52
CA VAL A 241 6.36 13.74 2.90
C VAL A 241 7.54 14.32 3.70
N THR A 242 7.58 15.64 3.87
CA THR A 242 8.66 16.35 4.57
C THR A 242 8.75 15.99 6.05
N THR A 243 7.67 15.48 6.65
CA THR A 243 7.64 15.05 8.04
C THR A 243 8.18 13.63 8.27
N LEU A 244 8.71 12.95 7.24
CA LEU A 244 9.33 11.63 7.33
C LEU A 244 10.77 11.69 6.82
N ALA A 245 11.74 11.81 7.74
CA ALA A 245 13.15 11.96 7.40
C ALA A 245 13.82 10.60 7.18
N GLY A 246 14.56 10.47 6.08
CA GLY A 246 15.25 9.25 5.67
C GLY A 246 16.43 8.90 6.58
N VAL A 247 16.46 7.64 7.02
CA VAL A 247 17.49 7.06 7.89
C VAL A 247 18.50 6.26 7.07
N ARG A 248 19.79 6.36 7.43
CA ARG A 248 20.93 5.68 6.78
C ARG A 248 21.18 4.30 7.36
N VAL A 249 20.21 3.40 7.23
CA VAL A 249 20.25 2.04 7.80
C VAL A 249 21.34 1.14 7.18
N GLU A 250 21.96 1.57 6.07
CA GLU A 250 23.16 0.93 5.53
C GLU A 250 24.34 1.00 6.52
N GLU A 251 24.41 2.07 7.32
CA GLU A 251 25.43 2.25 8.36
C GLU A 251 25.20 1.23 9.50
N PRO A 252 26.22 0.43 9.87
CA PRO A 252 26.05 -0.62 10.89
C PRO A 252 25.51 -0.13 12.24
N GLU A 253 26.01 1.01 12.73
CA GLU A 253 25.58 1.56 14.02
C GLU A 253 24.11 2.01 14.01
N VAL A 254 23.66 2.55 12.88
CA VAL A 254 22.25 2.96 12.69
C VAL A 254 21.36 1.72 12.59
N PHE A 255 21.79 0.71 11.84
CA PHE A 255 21.08 -0.57 11.75
C PHE A 255 20.89 -1.19 13.14
N ASP A 256 21.96 -1.28 13.93
CA ASP A 256 21.96 -1.92 15.24
C ASP A 256 20.98 -1.24 16.21
N VAL A 257 20.89 0.10 16.17
CA VAL A 257 19.96 0.85 17.03
C VAL A 257 18.52 0.71 16.54
N VAL A 258 18.27 0.87 15.24
CA VAL A 258 16.92 0.75 14.64
C VAL A 258 16.32 -0.65 14.85
N HIS A 259 17.18 -1.67 14.90
CA HIS A 259 16.75 -3.08 15.02
C HIS A 259 16.93 -3.65 16.43
N ALA A 260 17.32 -2.86 17.43
CA ALA A 260 17.52 -3.36 18.79
C ALA A 260 16.24 -3.99 19.37
N GLU A 261 15.09 -3.31 19.24
CA GLU A 261 13.79 -3.83 19.68
C GLU A 261 13.31 -5.00 18.79
N PRO A 262 13.27 -4.91 17.44
CA PRO A 262 12.97 -6.06 16.60
C PRO A 262 13.81 -7.31 16.93
N ALA A 263 15.12 -7.15 17.15
CA ALA A 263 15.99 -8.25 17.55
C ALA A 263 15.67 -8.79 18.94
N ARG A 264 15.27 -7.93 19.89
CA ARG A 264 14.78 -8.34 21.19
C ARG A 264 13.52 -9.19 21.06
N TRP A 265 12.53 -8.73 20.28
CA TRP A 265 11.25 -9.44 20.11
C TRP A 265 11.47 -10.86 19.57
N VAL A 266 12.33 -11.00 18.56
CA VAL A 266 12.68 -12.31 17.98
C VAL A 266 13.45 -13.17 18.99
N ARG A 267 14.48 -12.62 19.64
CA ARG A 267 15.30 -13.35 20.62
C ARG A 267 14.50 -13.86 21.81
N GLU A 268 13.50 -13.09 22.25
CA GLU A 268 12.63 -13.41 23.39
C GLU A 268 11.43 -14.27 22.97
N GLY A 269 11.29 -14.58 21.67
CA GLY A 269 10.21 -15.41 21.14
C GLY A 269 8.86 -14.72 21.20
N LEU A 270 8.81 -13.39 21.11
CA LEU A 270 7.57 -12.61 21.05
C LEU A 270 7.03 -12.49 19.61
N VAL A 271 7.93 -12.56 18.63
CA VAL A 271 7.66 -12.36 17.20
C VAL A 271 8.36 -13.44 16.39
N ASP A 272 7.63 -14.04 15.46
CA ASP A 272 8.06 -15.21 14.65
C ASP A 272 8.46 -14.81 13.21
N GLY A 273 8.12 -13.58 12.80
CA GLY A 273 8.49 -13.05 11.49
C GLY A 273 8.42 -11.53 11.41
N LEU A 274 9.03 -10.99 10.35
CA LEU A 274 9.08 -9.55 10.09
C LEU A 274 8.59 -9.24 8.67
N ARG A 275 7.83 -8.15 8.51
CA ARG A 275 7.53 -7.52 7.21
C ARG A 275 8.33 -6.22 7.13
N VAL A 276 9.10 -6.05 6.07
CA VAL A 276 9.91 -4.85 5.85
C VAL A 276 9.11 -3.84 5.02
N ASP A 277 8.86 -2.68 5.60
CA ASP A 277 8.33 -1.51 4.90
C ASP A 277 9.35 -0.90 3.94
N HIS A 278 8.88 -0.55 2.74
CA HIS A 278 9.61 0.26 1.77
C HIS A 278 11.12 -0.03 1.61
N PRO A 279 11.54 -1.29 1.37
CA PRO A 279 12.94 -1.65 1.09
C PRO A 279 13.51 -0.87 -0.12
N ASP A 280 12.67 -0.43 -1.04
CA ASP A 280 13.07 0.32 -2.24
C ASP A 280 13.51 1.76 -1.97
N GLY A 281 13.36 2.27 -0.73
CA GLY A 281 13.99 3.53 -0.31
C GLY A 281 15.42 3.37 0.20
N LEU A 282 15.86 2.14 0.48
CA LEU A 282 17.15 1.85 1.10
C LEU A 282 18.31 2.03 0.13
N ALA A 283 19.47 2.41 0.67
CA ALA A 283 20.69 2.59 -0.11
C ALA A 283 21.25 1.24 -0.61
N ASP A 284 21.22 0.20 0.22
CA ASP A 284 21.61 -1.18 -0.10
C ASP A 284 20.57 -2.19 0.45
N PRO A 285 19.43 -2.40 -0.24
CA PRO A 285 18.38 -3.30 0.24
C PRO A 285 18.83 -4.77 0.32
N ALA A 286 19.72 -5.21 -0.57
CA ALA A 286 20.25 -6.58 -0.55
C ALA A 286 21.19 -6.80 0.65
N GLY A 287 22.06 -5.84 0.95
CA GLY A 287 22.89 -5.84 2.17
C GLY A 287 22.05 -5.76 3.43
N TYR A 288 21.03 -4.89 3.45
CA TYR A 288 20.07 -4.78 4.55
C TYR A 288 19.36 -6.13 4.81
N ALA A 289 18.77 -6.75 3.78
CA ALA A 289 18.09 -8.03 3.92
C ALA A 289 19.01 -9.14 4.43
N ARG A 290 20.28 -9.18 3.96
CA ARG A 290 21.30 -10.10 4.48
C ARG A 290 21.63 -9.84 5.95
N ARG A 291 21.77 -8.58 6.36
CA ARG A 291 22.06 -8.21 7.75
C ARG A 291 20.88 -8.54 8.66
N LEU A 292 19.66 -8.19 8.27
CA LEU A 292 18.42 -8.51 8.97
C LEU A 292 18.26 -10.02 9.14
N ARG A 293 18.43 -10.79 8.07
CA ARG A 293 18.38 -12.25 8.14
C ARG A 293 19.45 -12.83 9.07
N SER A 294 20.68 -12.34 9.04
CA SER A 294 21.78 -12.95 9.80
C SER A 294 21.85 -12.52 11.27
N HIS A 295 21.41 -11.31 11.61
CA HIS A 295 21.59 -10.73 12.95
C HIS A 295 20.28 -10.56 13.73
N VAL A 296 19.13 -10.48 13.05
CA VAL A 296 17.83 -10.18 13.68
C VAL A 296 16.89 -11.38 13.61
N LEU A 297 16.68 -11.94 12.42
CA LEU A 297 15.74 -13.06 12.19
C LEU A 297 16.39 -14.25 11.45
N PRO A 298 17.39 -14.94 12.06
CA PRO A 298 18.06 -16.11 11.43
C PRO A 298 17.10 -17.21 11.01
N GLU A 299 16.13 -17.47 11.88
CA GLU A 299 15.02 -18.38 11.68
C GLU A 299 13.73 -17.57 11.82
N GLY A 300 12.76 -17.79 10.93
CA GLY A 300 11.49 -17.06 10.91
C GLY A 300 11.11 -16.55 9.52
N TYR A 301 9.88 -16.07 9.41
CA TYR A 301 9.30 -15.62 8.15
C TYR A 301 9.63 -14.15 7.87
N LEU A 302 10.23 -13.83 6.72
CA LEU A 302 10.63 -12.48 6.34
C LEU A 302 10.06 -12.12 4.97
N VAL A 303 9.17 -11.15 4.92
CA VAL A 303 8.62 -10.63 3.67
C VAL A 303 8.93 -9.16 3.50
N VAL A 304 8.90 -8.70 2.26
CA VAL A 304 9.20 -7.31 1.91
C VAL A 304 8.05 -6.68 1.14
N GLU A 305 7.72 -5.44 1.45
CA GLU A 305 6.83 -4.65 0.61
C GLU A 305 7.59 -4.20 -0.64
N LYS A 306 7.52 -4.98 -1.71
CA LYS A 306 8.14 -4.61 -2.98
C LYS A 306 7.11 -4.74 -4.08
N ILE A 307 6.92 -3.66 -4.83
CA ILE A 307 6.02 -3.60 -5.97
C ILE A 307 6.74 -4.15 -7.19
N LEU A 308 6.20 -5.22 -7.79
CA LEU A 308 6.74 -5.83 -9.00
C LEU A 308 5.93 -5.36 -10.20
N GLU A 309 6.59 -4.72 -11.15
CA GLU A 309 5.96 -4.38 -12.43
C GLU A 309 5.75 -5.65 -13.30
N PRO A 310 4.82 -5.65 -14.26
CA PRO A 310 4.61 -6.82 -15.12
C PRO A 310 5.90 -7.34 -15.77
N GLY A 311 6.24 -8.59 -15.49
CA GLY A 311 7.46 -9.24 -16.00
C GLY A 311 8.71 -8.99 -15.17
N GLU A 312 8.65 -8.18 -14.12
CA GLU A 312 9.70 -8.04 -13.13
C GLU A 312 9.74 -9.25 -12.19
N ALA A 313 10.93 -9.63 -11.73
CA ALA A 313 11.12 -10.65 -10.73
C ALA A 313 11.85 -10.07 -9.52
N LEU A 314 11.45 -10.48 -8.31
CA LEU A 314 12.19 -10.18 -7.09
C LEU A 314 13.62 -10.75 -7.20
N PRO A 315 14.68 -10.00 -6.83
CA PRO A 315 16.05 -10.51 -6.90
C PRO A 315 16.21 -11.83 -6.13
N ALA A 316 16.69 -12.86 -6.82
CA ALA A 316 16.72 -14.23 -6.28
C ALA A 316 17.75 -14.45 -5.16
N ASP A 317 18.68 -13.52 -4.96
CA ASP A 317 19.71 -13.57 -3.92
C ASP A 317 19.29 -12.86 -2.62
N TRP A 318 18.11 -12.23 -2.59
CA TRP A 318 17.55 -11.66 -1.37
C TRP A 318 17.13 -12.80 -0.42
N PRO A 319 17.62 -12.83 0.83
CA PRO A 319 17.32 -13.91 1.77
C PRO A 319 15.95 -13.71 2.47
N VAL A 320 14.92 -13.44 1.68
CA VAL A 320 13.53 -13.19 2.07
C VAL A 320 12.65 -14.33 1.58
N ASP A 321 11.44 -14.43 2.11
CA ASP A 321 10.47 -15.48 1.80
C ASP A 321 9.43 -15.03 0.75
N GLY A 322 9.47 -13.75 0.34
CA GLY A 322 8.71 -13.19 -0.78
C GLY A 322 8.25 -11.74 -0.59
N THR A 323 7.30 -11.32 -1.42
CA THR A 323 6.63 -10.01 -1.34
C THR A 323 5.42 -10.05 -0.39
N THR A 324 4.78 -8.90 -0.19
CA THR A 324 3.46 -8.76 0.45
C THR A 324 2.27 -9.06 -0.48
N GLY A 325 2.52 -9.43 -1.75
CA GLY A 325 1.52 -10.09 -2.60
C GLY A 325 0.71 -9.20 -3.56
N TYR A 326 1.12 -7.96 -3.82
CA TYR A 326 0.48 -7.10 -4.84
C TYR A 326 0.57 -7.70 -6.26
N ASP A 327 1.63 -8.45 -6.55
CA ASP A 327 1.77 -9.24 -7.78
C ASP A 327 0.64 -10.27 -7.93
N ALA A 328 0.31 -10.98 -6.84
CA ALA A 328 -0.80 -11.93 -6.82
C ALA A 328 -2.16 -11.26 -6.93
N LEU A 329 -2.35 -10.10 -6.29
CA LEU A 329 -3.56 -9.29 -6.39
C LEU A 329 -3.89 -9.04 -7.87
N GLY A 330 -2.92 -8.51 -8.61
CA GLY A 330 -3.10 -8.15 -10.01
C GLY A 330 -3.45 -9.35 -10.92
N GLU A 331 -2.93 -10.53 -10.64
CA GLU A 331 -3.26 -11.75 -11.39
C GLU A 331 -4.69 -12.22 -11.11
N VAL A 332 -5.10 -12.21 -9.83
CA VAL A 332 -6.46 -12.61 -9.43
C VAL A 332 -7.48 -11.65 -10.04
N GLU A 333 -7.25 -10.35 -10.02
CA GLU A 333 -8.20 -9.41 -10.61
C GLU A 333 -8.39 -9.60 -12.12
N ARG A 334 -7.30 -9.71 -12.86
CA ARG A 334 -7.34 -9.79 -14.33
C ARG A 334 -7.95 -11.09 -14.82
N VAL A 335 -7.88 -12.18 -14.05
CA VAL A 335 -8.57 -13.43 -14.39
C VAL A 335 -10.07 -13.37 -14.09
N PHE A 336 -10.62 -12.27 -13.54
CA PHE A 336 -12.08 -12.06 -13.46
C PHE A 336 -12.59 -11.02 -14.45
N MET A 337 -11.71 -10.21 -15.04
CA MET A 337 -12.08 -9.28 -16.10
C MET A 337 -12.50 -10.01 -17.39
N HIS A 338 -13.55 -9.52 -18.04
CA HIS A 338 -14.02 -10.07 -19.32
C HIS A 338 -13.17 -9.51 -20.48
N PRO A 339 -12.81 -10.30 -21.53
CA PRO A 339 -11.88 -9.84 -22.56
C PRO A 339 -12.43 -8.69 -23.40
N GLU A 340 -13.75 -8.62 -23.59
CA GLU A 340 -14.40 -7.48 -24.29
C GLU A 340 -14.14 -6.13 -23.60
N ALA A 341 -13.80 -6.13 -22.31
CA ALA A 341 -13.47 -4.93 -21.55
C ALA A 341 -12.19 -4.22 -22.05
N ALA A 342 -11.34 -4.94 -22.79
CA ALA A 342 -10.17 -4.37 -23.45
C ALA A 342 -10.52 -3.60 -24.74
N GLY A 343 -11.69 -3.85 -25.33
CA GLY A 343 -12.02 -3.41 -26.68
C GLY A 343 -11.32 -4.26 -27.75
N ASP A 344 -11.43 -3.83 -29.01
CA ASP A 344 -10.73 -4.51 -30.10
C ASP A 344 -9.20 -4.30 -30.04
N ALA A 345 -8.45 -5.03 -30.87
CA ALA A 345 -6.98 -4.96 -30.85
C ALA A 345 -6.40 -3.56 -31.18
N ALA A 346 -7.11 -2.76 -31.98
CA ALA A 346 -6.66 -1.42 -32.35
C ALA A 346 -6.93 -0.43 -31.21
N GLU A 347 -8.07 -0.56 -30.53
CA GLU A 347 -8.37 0.16 -29.30
C GLU A 347 -7.41 -0.22 -28.18
N ASP A 348 -7.20 -1.51 -27.92
CA ASP A 348 -6.28 -1.96 -26.87
C ASP A 348 -4.86 -1.42 -27.09
N ALA A 349 -4.33 -1.51 -28.31
CA ALA A 349 -3.02 -0.99 -28.64
C ALA A 349 -2.94 0.55 -28.50
N ARG A 350 -4.02 1.27 -28.82
CA ARG A 350 -4.08 2.74 -28.63
C ARG A 350 -4.09 3.09 -27.14
N ARG A 351 -4.94 2.43 -26.36
CA ARG A 351 -5.08 2.65 -24.91
C ARG A 351 -3.78 2.35 -24.16
N ARG A 352 -3.05 1.30 -24.53
CA ARG A 352 -1.70 1.02 -23.99
C ARG A 352 -0.71 2.17 -24.23
N ARG A 353 -0.65 2.70 -25.45
CA ARG A 353 0.21 3.87 -25.74
C ARG A 353 -0.21 5.11 -24.96
N GLU A 354 -1.52 5.38 -24.84
CA GLU A 354 -2.03 6.51 -24.04
C GLU A 354 -1.61 6.38 -22.56
N TRP A 355 -1.62 5.16 -22.02
CA TRP A 355 -1.13 4.85 -20.68
C TRP A 355 0.37 5.12 -20.54
N ASP A 356 1.19 4.57 -21.44
CA ASP A 356 2.65 4.74 -21.41
C ASP A 356 3.03 6.23 -21.45
N GLU A 357 2.36 7.00 -22.31
CA GLU A 357 2.56 8.44 -22.38
C GLU A 357 2.09 9.18 -21.11
N ALA A 358 0.98 8.76 -20.49
CA ALA A 358 0.49 9.34 -19.25
C ALA A 358 1.47 9.10 -18.09
N VAL A 359 2.03 7.88 -18.01
CA VAL A 359 3.05 7.47 -17.03
C VAL A 359 4.31 8.31 -17.19
N VAL A 360 4.88 8.39 -18.39
CA VAL A 360 6.10 9.17 -18.64
C VAL A 360 5.88 10.65 -18.29
N ARG A 361 4.76 11.25 -18.71
CA ARG A 361 4.44 12.64 -18.38
C ARG A 361 4.31 12.86 -16.87
N ALA A 362 3.55 12.02 -16.17
CA ALA A 362 3.34 12.19 -14.74
C ALA A 362 4.62 11.97 -13.91
N LYS A 363 5.44 10.99 -14.27
CA LYS A 363 6.75 10.78 -13.62
C LYS A 363 7.70 11.95 -13.89
N HIS A 364 7.70 12.49 -15.10
CA HIS A 364 8.44 13.71 -15.41
C HIS A 364 7.96 14.90 -14.56
N ASP A 365 6.64 15.17 -14.53
CA ASP A 365 6.03 16.24 -13.70
C ASP A 365 6.46 16.13 -12.24
N VAL A 366 6.49 14.92 -11.69
CA VAL A 366 6.92 14.65 -10.31
C VAL A 366 8.41 14.92 -10.14
N ALA A 367 9.26 14.39 -11.03
CA ALA A 367 10.72 14.54 -10.95
C ALA A 367 11.18 16.00 -11.09
N THR A 368 10.45 16.83 -11.84
CA THR A 368 10.73 18.27 -12.02
C THR A 368 9.92 19.18 -11.12
N GLY A 369 8.95 18.64 -10.39
CA GLY A 369 8.03 19.37 -9.51
C GLY A 369 8.24 18.99 -8.05
N SER A 370 7.36 18.16 -7.51
CA SER A 370 7.35 17.82 -6.08
C SER A 370 8.59 17.07 -5.58
N LEU A 371 9.38 16.46 -6.48
CA LEU A 371 10.66 15.80 -6.19
C LEU A 371 11.86 16.51 -6.86
N ALA A 372 11.73 17.79 -7.19
CA ALA A 372 12.81 18.55 -7.83
C ALA A 372 14.06 18.64 -6.93
N ALA A 373 13.90 18.68 -5.60
CA ALA A 373 15.00 18.66 -4.64
C ALA A 373 15.84 17.36 -4.74
N GLU A 374 15.18 16.21 -4.90
CA GLU A 374 15.85 14.93 -5.11
C GLU A 374 16.61 14.88 -6.44
N THR A 375 16.03 15.43 -7.52
CA THR A 375 16.71 15.58 -8.82
C THR A 375 17.90 16.55 -8.74
N ALA A 376 17.74 17.70 -8.09
CA ALA A 376 18.81 18.67 -7.88
C ALA A 376 19.96 18.08 -7.06
N ARG A 377 19.66 17.18 -6.12
CA ARG A 377 20.69 16.45 -5.37
C ARG A 377 21.48 15.49 -6.26
N LEU A 378 20.85 14.85 -7.24
CA LEU A 378 21.55 14.04 -8.24
C LEU A 378 22.50 14.89 -9.08
N VAL A 379 22.06 16.07 -9.54
CA VAL A 379 22.91 17.02 -10.29
C VAL A 379 24.16 17.39 -9.48
N ARG A 380 24.00 17.73 -8.19
CA ARG A 380 25.13 18.02 -7.30
C ARG A 380 26.06 16.83 -7.12
N ALA A 381 25.54 15.61 -7.12
CA ALA A 381 26.36 14.40 -6.92
C ALA A 381 27.30 14.11 -8.11
N VAL A 382 27.00 14.62 -9.33
CA VAL A 382 27.81 14.36 -10.54
C VAL A 382 28.75 15.51 -10.90
N HIS A 383 29.45 16.08 -9.90
CA HIS A 383 30.40 17.19 -10.07
C HIS A 383 31.42 17.03 -11.22
N ALA A 384 31.68 15.79 -11.67
CA ALA A 384 32.55 15.48 -12.82
C ALA A 384 31.97 15.89 -14.19
N LEU A 385 30.67 16.17 -14.30
CA LEU A 385 29.98 16.59 -15.54
C LEU A 385 29.92 18.10 -15.76
N GLY A 386 30.77 18.90 -15.08
CA GLY A 386 30.79 20.37 -15.20
C GLY A 386 31.07 20.96 -16.59
N ALA A 387 31.12 20.13 -17.64
CA ALA A 387 31.07 20.53 -19.05
C ALA A 387 29.64 20.85 -19.54
N HIS A 388 28.60 20.32 -18.88
CA HIS A 388 27.20 20.54 -19.23
C HIS A 388 26.53 21.53 -18.26
N PRO A 389 25.56 22.35 -18.70
CA PRO A 389 24.73 23.16 -17.82
C PRO A 389 23.93 22.30 -16.83
N ASP A 390 23.81 22.74 -15.57
CA ASP A 390 23.04 22.02 -14.53
C ASP A 390 21.58 21.76 -14.93
N GLU A 391 20.98 22.67 -15.71
CA GLU A 391 19.63 22.51 -16.26
C GLU A 391 19.50 21.33 -17.22
N ASP A 392 20.51 21.10 -18.07
CA ASP A 392 20.52 19.98 -19.01
C ASP A 392 20.77 18.66 -18.29
N VAL A 393 21.61 18.66 -17.24
CA VAL A 393 21.85 17.48 -16.38
C VAL A 393 20.58 17.13 -15.60
N ALA A 394 19.87 18.11 -15.05
CA ALA A 394 18.60 17.91 -14.36
C ALA A 394 17.54 17.33 -15.30
N ALA A 395 17.42 17.88 -16.52
CA ALA A 395 16.54 17.38 -17.56
C ALA A 395 16.88 15.93 -17.96
N ALA A 396 18.16 15.60 -18.11
CA ALA A 396 18.61 14.25 -18.41
C ALA A 396 18.24 13.25 -17.30
N PHE A 397 18.44 13.60 -16.03
CA PHE A 397 17.98 12.76 -14.92
C PHE A 397 16.46 12.56 -14.93
N ALA A 398 15.69 13.64 -15.07
CA ALA A 398 14.22 13.56 -15.13
C ALA A 398 13.75 12.69 -16.31
N ALA A 399 14.40 12.80 -17.47
CA ALA A 399 14.08 12.02 -18.67
C ALA A 399 14.29 10.51 -18.47
N VAL A 400 15.36 10.10 -17.77
CA VAL A 400 15.62 8.68 -17.45
C VAL A 400 14.69 8.19 -16.33
N LEU A 401 14.52 8.98 -15.26
CA LEU A 401 13.59 8.67 -14.17
C LEU A 401 12.18 8.41 -14.70
N ALA A 402 11.71 9.27 -15.61
CA ALA A 402 10.40 9.15 -16.24
C ALA A 402 10.23 7.88 -17.09
N ARG A 403 11.30 7.39 -17.70
CA ARG A 403 11.27 6.24 -18.63
C ARG A 403 11.72 4.91 -18.03
N LEU A 404 12.18 4.89 -16.78
CA LEU A 404 12.48 3.63 -16.10
C LEU A 404 11.17 2.83 -15.87
N PRO A 405 11.00 1.63 -16.45
CA PRO A 405 9.73 0.89 -16.41
C PRO A 405 9.56 0.06 -15.13
N VAL A 406 10.50 0.16 -14.19
CA VAL A 406 10.48 -0.49 -12.88
C VAL A 406 10.67 0.56 -11.80
N TYR A 407 10.25 0.24 -10.57
CA TYR A 407 10.46 1.10 -9.39
C TYR A 407 11.92 1.53 -9.25
N ARG A 408 12.84 0.56 -9.30
CA ARG A 408 14.27 0.81 -9.28
C ARG A 408 15.04 -0.39 -9.81
N THR A 409 16.31 -0.17 -10.13
CA THR A 409 17.27 -1.25 -10.33
C THR A 409 17.94 -1.63 -9.01
N TYR A 410 18.67 -2.75 -9.01
CA TYR A 410 19.51 -3.22 -7.90
C TYR A 410 20.87 -3.64 -8.46
N LEU A 411 21.62 -2.67 -9.01
CA LEU A 411 22.79 -2.94 -9.83
C LEU A 411 23.75 -3.96 -9.19
N PRO A 412 24.25 -4.94 -9.97
CA PRO A 412 24.11 -5.06 -11.43
C PRO A 412 22.76 -5.63 -11.90
N VAL A 413 21.86 -6.05 -11.00
CA VAL A 413 20.52 -6.52 -11.37
C VAL A 413 19.69 -5.35 -11.91
N GLY A 414 19.07 -5.55 -13.08
CA GLY A 414 18.30 -4.50 -13.76
C GLY A 414 19.13 -3.57 -14.65
N LEU A 415 20.44 -3.81 -14.84
CA LEU A 415 21.28 -2.97 -15.72
C LEU A 415 20.70 -2.83 -17.14
N ALA A 416 20.24 -3.92 -17.74
CA ALA A 416 19.62 -3.88 -19.08
C ALA A 416 18.35 -3.01 -19.14
N VAL A 417 17.59 -2.93 -18.04
CA VAL A 417 16.40 -2.09 -17.93
C VAL A 417 16.79 -0.61 -17.88
N LEU A 418 17.84 -0.28 -17.12
CA LEU A 418 18.38 1.07 -17.05
C LEU A 418 18.98 1.54 -18.39
N GLU A 419 19.72 0.66 -19.07
CA GLU A 419 20.27 0.94 -20.40
C GLU A 419 19.15 1.22 -21.42
N GLY A 420 18.06 0.45 -21.39
CA GLY A 420 16.87 0.70 -22.19
C GLY A 420 16.25 2.08 -21.89
N ALA A 421 16.09 2.44 -20.61
CA ALA A 421 15.54 3.74 -20.23
C ALA A 421 16.43 4.91 -20.67
N LEU A 422 17.77 4.75 -20.66
CA LEU A 422 18.73 5.72 -21.19
C LEU A 422 18.60 5.89 -22.70
N GLU A 423 18.46 4.78 -23.43
CA GLU A 423 18.26 4.78 -24.89
C GLU A 423 16.94 5.43 -25.28
N ASP A 424 15.85 5.10 -24.58
CA ASP A 424 14.53 5.69 -24.79
C ASP A 424 14.51 7.19 -24.48
N ALA A 425 15.22 7.62 -23.44
CA ALA A 425 15.39 9.03 -23.11
C ALA A 425 16.14 9.78 -24.23
N ALA A 426 17.27 9.23 -24.70
CA ALA A 426 18.06 9.86 -25.77
C ALA A 426 17.30 9.90 -27.11
N ALA A 427 16.49 8.88 -27.41
CA ALA A 427 15.67 8.84 -28.61
C ALA A 427 14.53 9.86 -28.59
N ALA A 428 13.88 10.03 -27.43
CA ALA A 428 12.79 10.97 -27.27
C ALA A 428 13.26 12.43 -27.15
N GLU A 429 14.46 12.65 -26.62
CA GLU A 429 15.04 13.98 -26.38
C GLU A 429 16.46 14.08 -26.95
N PRO A 430 16.63 14.15 -28.29
CA PRO A 430 17.96 14.11 -28.93
C PRO A 430 18.92 15.22 -28.50
N GLY A 431 18.41 16.34 -27.97
CA GLY A 431 19.22 17.43 -27.43
C GLY A 431 19.98 17.06 -26.15
N LEU A 432 19.52 16.03 -25.42
CA LEU A 432 20.14 15.54 -24.18
C LEU A 432 21.07 14.35 -24.42
N ALA A 433 21.22 13.87 -25.66
CA ALA A 433 21.94 12.63 -25.97
C ALA A 433 23.41 12.64 -25.51
N ASP A 434 24.11 13.77 -25.67
CA ASP A 434 25.50 13.90 -25.21
C ASP A 434 25.58 13.86 -23.68
N VAL A 435 24.68 14.56 -22.99
CA VAL A 435 24.59 14.58 -21.51
C VAL A 435 24.28 13.19 -20.96
N LEU A 436 23.33 12.47 -21.57
CA LEU A 436 22.98 11.09 -21.22
C LEU A 436 24.13 10.12 -21.46
N GLY A 437 24.89 10.33 -22.54
CA GLY A 437 26.10 9.57 -22.84
C GLY A 437 27.17 9.72 -21.76
N ASP A 438 27.38 10.94 -21.26
CA ASP A 438 28.35 11.22 -20.20
C ASP A 438 27.83 10.82 -18.80
N LEU A 439 26.52 10.80 -18.57
CA LEU A 439 25.89 10.28 -17.34
C LEU A 439 25.92 8.75 -17.24
N ARG A 440 25.88 8.04 -18.37
CA ARG A 440 25.75 6.58 -18.43
C ARG A 440 26.80 5.84 -17.56
N PRO A 441 28.10 6.17 -17.58
CA PRO A 441 29.08 5.50 -16.73
C PRO A 441 28.79 5.62 -15.23
N GLU A 442 28.32 6.79 -14.78
CA GLU A 442 27.97 7.04 -13.37
C GLU A 442 26.70 6.31 -12.95
N LEU A 443 25.71 6.22 -13.84
CA LEU A 443 24.45 5.54 -13.55
C LEU A 443 24.55 4.01 -13.60
N THR A 444 25.50 3.46 -14.35
CA THR A 444 25.63 2.02 -14.57
C THR A 444 26.69 1.35 -13.70
N ASP A 445 27.53 2.14 -13.01
CA ASP A 445 28.48 1.65 -12.02
C ASP A 445 27.79 1.35 -10.67
N PRO A 446 27.71 0.08 -10.22
CA PRO A 446 27.11 -0.26 -8.92
C PRO A 446 27.82 0.38 -7.71
N ASP A 447 29.09 0.77 -7.86
CA ASP A 447 29.85 1.40 -6.78
C ASP A 447 29.67 2.93 -6.74
N SER A 448 29.06 3.53 -7.79
CA SER A 448 28.84 4.97 -7.84
C SER A 448 27.80 5.43 -6.80
N PRO A 449 28.12 6.45 -5.98
CA PRO A 449 27.14 7.09 -5.11
C PRO A 449 25.97 7.72 -5.89
N VAL A 450 26.21 8.12 -7.15
CA VAL A 450 25.18 8.68 -8.04
C VAL A 450 24.17 7.60 -8.41
N ALA A 451 24.63 6.43 -8.86
CA ALA A 451 23.76 5.29 -9.16
C ALA A 451 22.92 4.91 -7.93
N ARG A 452 23.55 4.79 -6.75
CA ARG A 452 22.85 4.48 -5.51
C ARG A 452 21.75 5.49 -5.18
N ARG A 453 22.06 6.79 -5.27
CA ARG A 453 21.08 7.84 -5.02
C ARG A 453 19.97 7.84 -6.07
N PHE A 454 20.31 7.61 -7.34
CA PHE A 454 19.32 7.49 -8.42
C PHE A 454 18.33 6.36 -8.15
N GLN A 455 18.83 5.20 -7.70
CA GLN A 455 18.00 4.05 -7.34
C GLN A 455 17.08 4.32 -6.13
N GLN A 456 17.49 5.17 -5.18
CA GLN A 456 16.61 5.62 -4.08
C GLN A 456 15.54 6.60 -4.56
N THR A 457 15.84 7.41 -5.58
CA THR A 457 14.91 8.41 -6.14
C THR A 457 13.91 7.82 -7.14
N SER A 458 14.32 6.86 -7.97
CA SER A 458 13.46 6.32 -9.03
C SER A 458 12.19 5.66 -8.49
N GLY A 459 12.27 5.00 -7.34
CA GLY A 459 11.11 4.38 -6.69
C GLY A 459 10.10 5.43 -6.20
N MET A 460 10.61 6.57 -5.71
CA MET A 460 9.76 7.70 -5.30
C MET A 460 9.04 8.31 -6.51
N VAL A 461 9.77 8.51 -7.62
CA VAL A 461 9.20 9.01 -8.88
C VAL A 461 8.16 8.04 -9.45
N MET A 462 8.42 6.73 -9.37
CA MET A 462 7.46 5.71 -9.80
C MET A 462 6.17 5.76 -8.97
N ALA A 463 6.27 5.67 -7.64
CA ALA A 463 5.10 5.68 -6.76
C ALA A 463 4.27 6.97 -6.93
N LYS A 464 4.92 8.13 -6.88
CA LYS A 464 4.22 9.42 -6.96
C LYS A 464 3.74 9.77 -8.37
N GLY A 465 4.46 9.31 -9.40
CA GLY A 465 4.10 9.54 -10.81
C GLY A 465 3.07 8.56 -11.35
N VAL A 466 3.06 7.32 -10.87
CA VAL A 466 2.12 6.29 -11.34
C VAL A 466 0.97 6.13 -10.36
N GLU A 467 1.23 5.66 -9.15
CA GLU A 467 0.17 5.27 -8.21
C GLU A 467 -0.66 6.45 -7.72
N ASP A 468 -0.01 7.58 -7.47
CA ASP A 468 -0.63 8.78 -6.90
C ASP A 468 -0.84 9.89 -7.95
N ARG A 469 -0.71 9.56 -9.24
CA ARG A 469 -0.95 10.53 -10.31
C ARG A 469 -1.54 9.89 -11.56
N SER A 470 -0.79 9.02 -12.24
CA SER A 470 -1.27 8.40 -13.49
C SER A 470 -2.52 7.56 -13.27
N PHE A 471 -2.60 6.82 -12.16
CA PHE A 471 -3.80 6.05 -11.82
C PHE A 471 -5.04 6.93 -11.71
N TYR A 472 -4.92 8.16 -11.22
CA TYR A 472 -6.03 9.08 -11.06
C TYR A 472 -6.30 9.93 -12.31
N ARG A 473 -5.35 10.01 -13.25
CA ARG A 473 -5.48 10.72 -14.54
C ARG A 473 -6.07 9.84 -15.64
N TYR A 474 -5.70 8.56 -15.66
CA TYR A 474 -6.03 7.63 -16.73
C TYR A 474 -6.64 6.34 -16.18
N SER A 475 -7.88 6.04 -16.55
CA SER A 475 -8.57 4.81 -16.14
C SER A 475 -9.23 4.13 -17.33
N ARG A 476 -8.80 2.90 -17.60
CA ARG A 476 -9.56 1.97 -18.45
C ARG A 476 -10.70 1.34 -17.66
N TRP A 477 -10.37 0.86 -16.47
CA TRP A 477 -11.27 0.30 -15.46
C TRP A 477 -10.65 0.54 -14.09
N ALA A 478 -11.38 1.21 -13.20
CA ALA A 478 -10.83 1.73 -11.95
C ALA A 478 -10.32 0.67 -10.99
N ASN A 479 -10.79 -0.58 -11.10
CA ASN A 479 -10.28 -1.69 -10.32
C ASN A 479 -8.85 -2.10 -10.70
N LEU A 480 -8.41 -1.80 -11.91
CA LEU A 480 -7.04 -2.12 -12.37
C LEU A 480 -6.02 -1.04 -12.02
N ASN A 481 -6.50 0.14 -11.62
CA ASN A 481 -5.70 1.25 -11.11
C ASN A 481 -5.41 1.01 -9.63
N GLU A 482 -4.59 0.01 -9.35
CA GLU A 482 -4.29 -0.51 -8.01
C GLU A 482 -2.77 -0.66 -7.82
N VAL A 483 -2.30 -0.60 -6.58
CA VAL A 483 -0.89 -0.75 -6.20
C VAL A 483 -0.33 -2.06 -6.78
N GLY A 484 0.79 -1.96 -7.51
CA GLY A 484 1.38 -3.07 -8.28
C GLY A 484 0.61 -3.54 -9.51
N GLY A 485 -0.42 -2.81 -9.92
CA GLY A 485 -1.17 -3.06 -11.14
C GLY A 485 -0.70 -2.20 -12.31
N ASP A 486 -0.59 -2.81 -13.50
CA ASP A 486 -0.59 -2.08 -14.76
C ASP A 486 -2.02 -2.08 -15.39
N PRO A 487 -2.73 -0.94 -15.40
CA PRO A 487 -4.09 -0.84 -15.94
C PRO A 487 -4.15 -0.97 -17.46
N SER A 488 -3.01 -0.96 -18.16
CA SER A 488 -2.95 -1.23 -19.60
C SER A 488 -3.22 -2.70 -19.92
N HIS A 489 -2.99 -3.62 -18.96
CA HIS A 489 -3.31 -5.04 -19.07
C HIS A 489 -4.67 -5.35 -18.45
N VAL A 490 -5.73 -5.39 -19.28
CA VAL A 490 -7.12 -5.47 -18.79
C VAL A 490 -7.54 -6.85 -18.31
N ALA A 491 -7.14 -7.92 -19.01
CA ALA A 491 -7.62 -9.27 -18.71
C ALA A 491 -6.50 -10.29 -18.81
N LEU A 492 -6.64 -11.39 -18.08
CA LEU A 492 -5.75 -12.54 -18.08
C LEU A 492 -6.52 -13.79 -18.52
N SER A 493 -5.94 -14.55 -19.45
CA SER A 493 -6.51 -15.84 -19.86
C SER A 493 -6.39 -16.86 -18.73
N LEU A 494 -7.24 -17.89 -18.71
CA LEU A 494 -7.11 -18.98 -17.73
C LEU A 494 -5.74 -19.67 -17.81
N ALA A 495 -5.20 -19.83 -19.02
CA ALA A 495 -3.88 -20.43 -19.23
C ALA A 495 -2.76 -19.59 -18.61
N ASP A 496 -2.76 -18.28 -18.86
CA ASP A 496 -1.75 -17.36 -18.32
C ASP A 496 -1.87 -17.22 -16.80
N PHE A 497 -3.09 -17.17 -16.27
CA PHE A 497 -3.33 -17.20 -14.83
C PHE A 497 -2.72 -18.43 -14.17
N HIS A 498 -2.98 -19.61 -14.72
CA HIS A 498 -2.43 -20.85 -14.19
C HIS A 498 -0.91 -20.95 -14.35
N ALA A 499 -0.35 -20.42 -15.44
CA ALA A 499 1.10 -20.34 -15.62
C ALA A 499 1.74 -19.44 -14.55
N ALA A 500 1.12 -18.29 -14.23
CA ALA A 500 1.57 -17.41 -13.17
C ALA A 500 1.53 -18.10 -11.79
N GLN A 501 0.45 -18.83 -11.48
CA GLN A 501 0.35 -19.60 -10.24
C GLN A 501 1.42 -20.71 -10.15
N GLN A 502 1.72 -21.38 -11.25
CA GLN A 502 2.79 -22.38 -11.32
C GLN A 502 4.17 -21.76 -11.11
N ALA A 503 4.41 -20.59 -11.69
CA ALA A 503 5.65 -19.83 -11.50
C ALA A 503 5.82 -19.42 -10.02
N ARG A 504 4.76 -18.90 -9.37
CA ARG A 504 4.75 -18.60 -7.93
C ARG A 504 5.04 -19.84 -7.09
N GLN A 505 4.35 -20.96 -7.36
CA GLN A 505 4.57 -22.23 -6.64
C GLN A 505 6.02 -22.75 -6.76
N ALA A 506 6.69 -22.48 -7.88
CA ALA A 506 8.05 -22.94 -8.12
C ALA A 506 9.13 -22.00 -7.55
N ALA A 507 8.96 -20.68 -7.68
CA ALA A 507 9.97 -19.70 -7.32
C ALA A 507 9.76 -19.10 -5.92
N TRP A 508 8.52 -18.83 -5.55
CA TRP A 508 8.14 -18.10 -4.33
C TRP A 508 6.91 -18.73 -3.64
N PRO A 509 6.97 -20.03 -3.25
CA PRO A 509 5.81 -20.74 -2.70
C PRO A 509 5.30 -20.19 -1.37
N THR A 510 6.11 -19.36 -0.71
CA THR A 510 5.84 -18.73 0.58
C THR A 510 5.72 -17.20 0.49
N ALA A 511 5.75 -16.60 -0.71
CA ALA A 511 5.40 -15.18 -0.84
C ALA A 511 3.93 -14.98 -0.43
N MET A 512 3.61 -13.79 0.08
CA MET A 512 2.22 -13.51 0.40
C MET A 512 1.38 -13.41 -0.88
N THR A 513 0.09 -13.69 -0.75
CA THR A 513 -0.92 -13.26 -1.71
C THR A 513 -1.90 -12.35 -0.98
N THR A 514 -2.27 -11.21 -1.56
CA THR A 514 -3.24 -10.30 -0.93
C THR A 514 -4.31 -9.84 -1.92
N LEU A 515 -5.42 -9.35 -1.39
CA LEU A 515 -6.46 -8.66 -2.15
C LEU A 515 -6.78 -7.27 -1.58
N SER A 516 -6.50 -7.00 -0.31
CA SER A 516 -6.72 -5.68 0.28
C SER A 516 -5.60 -5.43 1.27
N THR A 517 -5.14 -4.19 1.35
CA THR A 517 -4.15 -3.76 2.35
C THR A 517 -4.58 -2.38 2.88
N HIS A 518 -3.79 -1.84 3.79
CA HIS A 518 -3.95 -0.45 4.24
C HIS A 518 -3.56 0.58 3.17
N ASP A 519 -2.95 0.17 2.05
CA ASP A 519 -2.51 1.06 0.95
C ASP A 519 -3.22 0.83 -0.38
N THR A 520 -3.97 -0.26 -0.53
CA THR A 520 -4.78 -0.47 -1.74
C THR A 520 -5.71 0.71 -1.97
N LYS A 521 -5.76 1.21 -3.21
CA LYS A 521 -6.54 2.37 -3.65
C LYS A 521 -8.04 2.09 -3.55
N ARG A 522 -8.48 0.83 -3.63
CA ARG A 522 -9.84 0.37 -3.30
C ARG A 522 -9.80 -0.99 -2.61
N GLY A 523 -10.77 -1.30 -1.76
CA GLY A 523 -10.94 -2.64 -1.20
C GLY A 523 -11.37 -3.67 -2.24
N GLU A 524 -11.04 -4.94 -2.00
CA GLU A 524 -11.32 -6.07 -2.90
C GLU A 524 -12.79 -6.19 -3.34
N ASP A 525 -13.73 -5.81 -2.46
CA ASP A 525 -15.16 -5.92 -2.74
C ASP A 525 -15.66 -4.81 -3.68
N VAL A 526 -15.04 -3.64 -3.61
CA VAL A 526 -15.27 -2.53 -4.55
C VAL A 526 -14.76 -2.93 -5.93
N ARG A 527 -13.55 -3.51 -5.99
CA ARG A 527 -12.90 -3.92 -7.23
C ARG A 527 -13.65 -5.07 -7.92
N ALA A 528 -14.14 -6.05 -7.16
CA ALA A 528 -15.00 -7.13 -7.65
C ALA A 528 -16.31 -6.61 -8.30
N ARG A 529 -16.94 -5.60 -7.70
CA ARG A 529 -18.17 -4.98 -8.27
C ARG A 529 -17.89 -4.22 -9.56
N ILE A 530 -16.76 -3.54 -9.66
CA ILE A 530 -16.35 -2.87 -10.91
C ILE A 530 -16.06 -3.89 -12.02
N ALA A 531 -15.47 -5.05 -11.69
CA ALA A 531 -15.23 -6.11 -12.67
C ALA A 531 -16.53 -6.65 -13.32
N VAL A 532 -17.67 -6.58 -12.63
CA VAL A 532 -18.98 -6.93 -13.21
C VAL A 532 -19.41 -5.94 -14.30
N LEU A 533 -19.11 -4.65 -14.14
CA LEU A 533 -19.43 -3.64 -15.15
C LEU A 533 -18.73 -3.94 -16.49
N ALA A 534 -17.54 -4.54 -16.42
CA ALA A 534 -16.76 -4.97 -17.57
C ALA A 534 -17.37 -6.13 -18.37
N GLU A 535 -18.39 -6.82 -17.83
CA GLU A 535 -19.17 -7.79 -18.59
C GLU A 535 -20.18 -7.14 -19.54
N GLU A 536 -20.60 -5.90 -19.33
CA GLU A 536 -21.54 -5.18 -20.20
C GLU A 536 -21.00 -3.78 -20.52
N PRO A 537 -19.83 -3.67 -21.20
CA PRO A 537 -19.11 -2.39 -21.33
C PRO A 537 -19.92 -1.30 -22.04
N ASP A 538 -20.70 -1.64 -23.06
CA ASP A 538 -21.55 -0.69 -23.80
C ASP A 538 -22.68 -0.13 -22.93
N ARG A 539 -23.27 -0.97 -22.08
CA ARG A 539 -24.33 -0.56 -21.16
C ARG A 539 -23.77 0.39 -20.10
N TRP A 540 -22.64 0.03 -19.51
CA TRP A 540 -21.96 0.90 -18.55
C TRP A 540 -21.54 2.23 -19.20
N ALA A 541 -21.04 2.22 -20.44
CA ALA A 541 -20.68 3.45 -21.15
C ALA A 541 -21.88 4.41 -21.31
N ALA A 542 -23.09 3.89 -21.55
CA ALA A 542 -24.30 4.70 -21.63
C ALA A 542 -24.72 5.27 -20.25
N GLU A 543 -24.67 4.44 -19.20
CA GLU A 543 -24.96 4.86 -17.82
C GLU A 543 -23.96 5.94 -17.33
N LEU A 544 -22.67 5.74 -17.61
CA LEU A 544 -21.61 6.69 -17.31
C LEU A 544 -21.77 8.00 -18.10
N ALA A 545 -22.17 7.94 -19.38
CA ALA A 545 -22.43 9.15 -20.17
C ALA A 545 -23.57 10.00 -19.55
N GLU A 546 -24.60 9.36 -19.01
CA GLU A 546 -25.68 10.06 -18.31
C GLU A 546 -25.18 10.69 -16.99
N LEU A 547 -24.40 9.96 -16.19
CA LEU A 547 -23.81 10.50 -14.95
C LEU A 547 -22.92 11.73 -15.23
N ARG A 548 -22.10 11.68 -16.28
CA ARG A 548 -21.28 12.82 -16.72
C ARG A 548 -22.11 14.00 -17.23
N ARG A 549 -23.24 13.73 -17.88
CA ARG A 549 -24.16 14.79 -18.32
C ARG A 549 -24.81 15.50 -17.13
N LEU A 550 -25.10 14.75 -16.05
CA LEU A 550 -25.66 15.29 -14.81
C LEU A 550 -24.63 16.10 -14.01
N HIS A 551 -23.39 15.60 -13.92
CA HIS A 551 -22.30 16.24 -13.17
C HIS A 551 -20.97 16.22 -13.97
N PRO A 552 -20.76 17.19 -14.89
CA PRO A 552 -19.54 17.26 -15.69
C PRO A 552 -18.38 17.85 -14.89
N LEU A 553 -17.22 17.17 -14.91
CA LEU A 553 -15.99 17.67 -14.27
C LEU A 553 -14.94 18.13 -15.30
N GLY A 554 -14.99 17.62 -16.53
CA GLY A 554 -14.15 18.04 -17.67
C GLY A 554 -13.01 17.07 -18.02
N HIS A 555 -12.92 15.92 -17.35
CA HIS A 555 -11.79 14.99 -17.50
C HIS A 555 -12.29 13.54 -17.61
N PRO A 556 -12.66 13.04 -18.80
CA PRO A 556 -13.38 11.77 -18.95
C PRO A 556 -12.69 10.57 -18.29
N ASP A 557 -11.40 10.35 -18.50
CA ASP A 557 -10.72 9.16 -17.94
C ASP A 557 -10.59 9.25 -16.41
N ALA A 558 -10.33 10.43 -15.85
CA ALA A 558 -10.35 10.65 -14.40
C ALA A 558 -11.77 10.50 -13.81
N GLU A 559 -12.80 11.03 -14.48
CA GLU A 559 -14.20 10.89 -14.06
C GLU A 559 -14.66 9.44 -14.04
N ARG A 560 -14.21 8.61 -14.98
CA ARG A 560 -14.54 7.19 -15.01
C ARG A 560 -14.15 6.52 -13.69
N LEU A 561 -12.94 6.79 -13.23
CA LEU A 561 -12.42 6.28 -11.97
C LEU A 561 -13.28 6.69 -10.77
N LEU A 562 -13.73 7.94 -10.75
CA LEU A 562 -14.59 8.44 -9.66
C LEU A 562 -15.94 7.70 -9.64
N TRP A 563 -16.62 7.62 -10.79
CA TRP A 563 -17.94 6.98 -10.89
C TRP A 563 -17.89 5.47 -10.62
N GLU A 564 -16.91 4.76 -11.17
CA GLU A 564 -16.75 3.32 -10.91
C GLU A 564 -16.45 3.04 -9.44
N SER A 565 -15.66 3.88 -8.78
CA SER A 565 -15.39 3.75 -7.34
C SER A 565 -16.66 4.00 -6.49
N ILE A 566 -17.49 4.99 -6.87
CA ILE A 566 -18.79 5.25 -6.22
C ILE A 566 -19.74 4.05 -6.39
N VAL A 567 -19.82 3.47 -7.58
CA VAL A 567 -20.65 2.27 -7.84
C VAL A 567 -20.13 1.07 -7.05
N GLY A 568 -18.81 0.88 -7.01
CA GLY A 568 -18.18 -0.23 -6.30
C GLY A 568 -18.35 -0.15 -4.79
N VAL A 569 -18.38 1.06 -4.21
CA VAL A 569 -18.55 1.25 -2.76
C VAL A 569 -20.01 1.26 -2.30
N TRP A 570 -20.95 1.16 -3.24
CA TRP A 570 -22.37 1.24 -2.96
C TRP A 570 -22.84 0.13 -1.99
N PRO A 571 -23.52 0.46 -0.88
CA PRO A 571 -24.06 -0.52 0.06
C PRO A 571 -24.98 -1.54 -0.62
N THR A 572 -24.85 -2.81 -0.21
CA THR A 572 -25.69 -3.90 -0.74
C THR A 572 -27.09 -3.93 -0.14
N ASP A 573 -27.35 -3.17 0.92
CA ASP A 573 -28.67 -3.02 1.54
C ASP A 573 -29.55 -1.96 0.84
N GLY A 574 -29.05 -1.38 -0.25
CA GLY A 574 -29.75 -0.37 -1.05
C GLY A 574 -29.69 1.06 -0.46
N THR A 575 -29.00 1.26 0.67
CA THR A 575 -28.75 2.59 1.21
C THR A 575 -27.71 3.35 0.39
N ALA A 576 -27.68 4.68 0.52
CA ALA A 576 -26.60 5.47 -0.06
C ALA A 576 -25.39 5.50 0.89
N PRO A 577 -24.15 5.52 0.37
CA PRO A 577 -22.98 5.85 1.19
C PRO A 577 -23.14 7.22 1.87
N GLU A 578 -22.43 7.42 2.97
CA GLU A 578 -22.32 8.72 3.63
C GLU A 578 -21.73 9.78 2.68
N GLU A 579 -22.27 10.99 2.70
CA GLU A 579 -21.87 12.07 1.80
C GLU A 579 -20.43 12.48 2.03
N GLU A 580 -20.03 12.60 3.29
CA GLU A 580 -18.68 12.97 3.72
C GLU A 580 -17.64 11.98 3.22
N ARG A 581 -17.98 10.69 3.22
CA ARG A 581 -17.13 9.61 2.72
C ARG A 581 -16.90 9.74 1.20
N ILE A 582 -17.97 10.03 0.45
CA ILE A 582 -17.87 10.24 -1.00
C ILE A 582 -17.11 11.53 -1.31
N LEU A 583 -17.39 12.62 -0.60
CA LEU A 583 -16.70 13.89 -0.79
C LEU A 583 -15.20 13.78 -0.50
N GLY A 584 -14.82 13.14 0.61
CA GLY A 584 -13.42 12.92 0.97
C GLY A 584 -12.66 12.15 -0.11
N PHE A 585 -13.27 11.09 -0.66
CA PHE A 585 -12.72 10.37 -1.80
C PHE A 585 -12.60 11.24 -3.06
N LEU A 586 -13.65 11.96 -3.44
CA LEU A 586 -13.64 12.81 -4.64
C LEU A 586 -12.54 13.88 -4.57
N GLN A 587 -12.39 14.53 -3.40
CA GLN A 587 -11.35 15.53 -3.17
C GLN A 587 -9.96 14.89 -3.23
N LYS A 588 -9.73 13.80 -2.50
CA LYS A 588 -8.43 13.09 -2.52
C LYS A 588 -8.08 12.66 -3.95
N ALA A 589 -8.94 11.91 -4.62
CA ALA A 589 -8.70 11.42 -5.98
C ALA A 589 -8.44 12.56 -6.99
N SER A 590 -9.16 13.68 -6.87
CA SER A 590 -8.97 14.82 -7.78
C SER A 590 -7.69 15.59 -7.51
N ARG A 591 -7.28 15.72 -6.24
CA ARG A 591 -6.01 16.35 -5.84
C ARG A 591 -4.80 15.47 -6.22
N GLU A 592 -4.92 14.16 -6.11
CA GLU A 592 -3.92 13.21 -6.63
C GLU A 592 -3.83 13.29 -8.16
N ALA A 593 -4.95 13.37 -8.88
CA ALA A 593 -4.94 13.53 -10.33
C ALA A 593 -4.23 14.82 -10.79
N ALA A 594 -4.33 15.90 -10.00
CA ALA A 594 -3.74 17.20 -10.30
C ALA A 594 -4.02 17.67 -11.74
N LEU A 595 -5.29 17.59 -12.14
CA LEU A 595 -5.79 18.07 -13.43
C LEU A 595 -6.52 19.41 -13.30
N ALA A 596 -7.30 19.58 -12.23
CA ALA A 596 -8.09 20.78 -11.97
C ALA A 596 -7.87 21.36 -10.57
N THR A 597 -7.50 20.53 -9.59
CA THR A 597 -7.16 20.93 -8.22
C THR A 597 -5.97 20.10 -7.75
N THR A 598 -5.18 20.60 -6.81
CA THR A 598 -4.00 19.91 -6.26
C THR A 598 -4.04 19.96 -4.73
N TRP A 599 -3.16 19.20 -4.06
CA TRP A 599 -3.01 19.31 -2.60
C TRP A 599 -2.53 20.70 -2.15
N THR A 600 -1.71 21.35 -2.97
CA THR A 600 -1.01 22.60 -2.65
C THR A 600 -1.80 23.85 -3.05
N ASP A 601 -2.45 23.78 -4.21
CA ASP A 601 -3.19 24.86 -4.84
C ASP A 601 -4.58 24.34 -5.19
N GLN A 602 -5.48 24.43 -4.21
CA GLN A 602 -6.85 23.94 -4.31
C GLN A 602 -7.70 24.93 -5.10
N ASP A 603 -8.43 24.46 -6.12
CA ASP A 603 -9.41 25.27 -6.87
C ASP A 603 -10.77 25.23 -6.15
N PRO A 604 -11.22 26.33 -5.51
CA PRO A 604 -12.46 26.33 -4.74
C PRO A 604 -13.71 26.14 -5.61
N GLU A 605 -13.68 26.55 -6.88
CA GLU A 605 -14.81 26.37 -7.81
C GLU A 605 -14.92 24.91 -8.26
N PHE A 606 -13.79 24.27 -8.55
CA PHE A 606 -13.76 22.83 -8.83
C PHE A 606 -14.18 22.00 -7.62
N GLU A 607 -13.66 22.31 -6.43
CA GLU A 607 -14.02 21.56 -5.21
C GLU A 607 -15.49 21.77 -4.80
N ALA A 608 -16.08 22.94 -5.06
CA ALA A 608 -17.51 23.14 -4.90
C ALA A 608 -18.35 22.25 -5.84
N ARG A 609 -17.86 21.98 -7.07
CA ARG A 609 -18.51 21.01 -7.98
C ARG A 609 -18.41 19.58 -7.47
N LEU A 610 -17.29 19.20 -6.83
CA LEU A 610 -17.15 17.89 -6.17
C LEU A 610 -18.13 17.74 -5.00
N ALA A 611 -18.28 18.78 -4.17
CA ALA A 611 -19.27 18.81 -3.09
C ALA A 611 -20.70 18.68 -3.62
N ALA A 612 -21.04 19.41 -4.68
CA ALA A 612 -22.35 19.29 -5.33
C ALA A 612 -22.60 17.90 -5.93
N LEU A 613 -21.56 17.24 -6.46
CA LEU A 613 -21.64 15.87 -6.94
C LEU A 613 -21.91 14.91 -5.77
N ALA A 614 -21.15 15.00 -4.68
CA ALA A 614 -21.34 14.16 -3.49
C ALA A 614 -22.78 14.26 -2.96
N ALA A 615 -23.29 15.48 -2.77
CA ALA A 615 -24.66 15.72 -2.33
C ALA A 615 -25.73 15.18 -3.29
N ALA A 616 -25.48 15.26 -4.61
CA ALA A 616 -26.42 14.73 -5.60
C ALA A 616 -26.44 13.19 -5.68
N VAL A 617 -25.31 12.55 -5.38
CA VAL A 617 -25.17 11.10 -5.30
C VAL A 617 -25.93 10.54 -4.10
N THR A 618 -25.96 11.25 -2.97
CA THR A 618 -26.63 10.82 -1.74
C THR A 618 -28.08 11.28 -1.62
N SER A 619 -28.50 12.26 -2.44
CA SER A 619 -29.88 12.79 -2.45
C SER A 619 -30.91 11.73 -2.88
N PRO A 620 -31.88 11.33 -2.03
CA PRO A 620 -32.80 10.21 -2.31
C PRO A 620 -33.61 10.30 -3.60
N GLU A 621 -33.96 11.51 -4.03
CA GLU A 621 -34.76 11.77 -5.25
C GLU A 621 -33.91 12.36 -6.40
N GLY A 622 -32.58 12.36 -6.25
CA GLY A 622 -31.64 12.89 -7.24
C GLY A 622 -31.55 12.00 -8.50
N PRO A 623 -31.46 12.57 -9.72
CA PRO A 623 -31.24 11.79 -10.93
C PRO A 623 -29.98 10.92 -10.89
N ALA A 624 -28.88 11.44 -10.34
CA ALA A 624 -27.62 10.69 -10.20
C ALA A 624 -27.77 9.50 -9.24
N ARG A 625 -28.40 9.73 -8.08
CA ARG A 625 -28.77 8.68 -7.12
C ARG A 625 -29.58 7.56 -7.79
N GLY A 626 -30.56 7.91 -8.61
CA GLY A 626 -31.42 6.95 -9.31
C GLY A 626 -30.65 6.06 -10.28
N VAL A 627 -29.76 6.64 -11.09
CA VAL A 627 -28.88 5.88 -11.99
C VAL A 627 -27.96 4.95 -11.19
N LEU A 628 -27.31 5.47 -10.15
CA LEU A 628 -26.40 4.68 -9.31
C LEU A 628 -27.11 3.54 -8.60
N GLN A 629 -28.31 3.75 -8.06
CA GLN A 629 -29.08 2.67 -7.43
C GLN A 629 -29.40 1.56 -8.44
N ALA A 630 -29.86 1.94 -9.64
CA ALA A 630 -30.20 0.96 -10.67
C ALA A 630 -28.98 0.12 -11.10
N VAL A 631 -27.80 0.73 -11.16
CA VAL A 631 -26.54 0.01 -11.40
C VAL A 631 -26.20 -0.88 -10.20
N ALA A 632 -26.23 -0.34 -8.98
CA ALA A 632 -25.89 -1.06 -7.77
C ALA A 632 -26.78 -2.29 -7.52
N ASP A 633 -28.09 -2.17 -7.77
CA ASP A 633 -29.06 -3.27 -7.69
C ASP A 633 -28.76 -4.35 -8.72
N ARG A 634 -28.47 -3.95 -9.97
CA ARG A 634 -28.13 -4.88 -11.07
C ARG A 634 -26.88 -5.70 -10.75
N ILE A 635 -25.87 -5.09 -10.15
CA ILE A 635 -24.58 -5.74 -9.88
C ILE A 635 -24.48 -6.32 -8.48
N ALA A 636 -25.52 -6.26 -7.64
CA ALA A 636 -25.44 -6.70 -6.25
C ALA A 636 -25.07 -8.19 -6.13
N GLU A 637 -25.86 -9.06 -6.75
CA GLU A 637 -25.62 -10.52 -6.74
C GLU A 637 -24.41 -10.91 -7.61
N PRO A 638 -24.27 -10.46 -8.88
CA PRO A 638 -23.08 -10.73 -9.68
C PRO A 638 -21.78 -10.24 -9.00
N GLY A 639 -21.83 -9.12 -8.29
CA GLY A 639 -20.72 -8.57 -7.52
C GLY A 639 -20.32 -9.51 -6.41
N LEU A 640 -21.28 -10.03 -5.65
CA LEU A 640 -21.03 -11.04 -4.62
C LEU A 640 -20.42 -12.32 -5.21
N VAL A 641 -20.88 -12.78 -6.39
CA VAL A 641 -20.27 -13.93 -7.08
C VAL A 641 -18.78 -13.70 -7.34
N VAL A 642 -18.41 -12.53 -7.88
CA VAL A 642 -17.01 -12.17 -8.13
C VAL A 642 -16.23 -12.01 -6.82
N GLN A 643 -16.82 -11.44 -5.76
CA GLN A 643 -16.19 -11.31 -4.44
C GLN A 643 -15.82 -12.66 -3.83
N LEU A 644 -16.75 -13.62 -3.85
CA LEU A 644 -16.51 -14.98 -3.36
C LEU A 644 -15.45 -15.68 -4.22
N GLY A 645 -15.51 -15.49 -5.54
CA GLY A 645 -14.53 -16.01 -6.49
C GLY A 645 -13.11 -15.48 -6.23
N HIS A 646 -12.96 -14.16 -6.14
CA HIS A 646 -11.68 -13.50 -5.80
C HIS A 646 -11.10 -14.11 -4.52
N LYS A 647 -11.91 -14.16 -3.45
CA LYS A 647 -11.45 -14.63 -2.14
C LYS A 647 -11.11 -16.11 -2.13
N LEU A 648 -11.92 -16.99 -2.73
CA LEU A 648 -11.56 -18.41 -2.85
C LEU A 648 -10.26 -18.59 -3.63
N VAL A 649 -10.14 -17.93 -4.80
CA VAL A 649 -8.98 -18.08 -5.67
C VAL A 649 -7.71 -17.62 -4.97
N GLN A 650 -7.72 -16.46 -4.30
CA GLN A 650 -6.55 -15.99 -3.56
C GLN A 650 -6.19 -16.89 -2.37
N LEU A 651 -7.17 -17.24 -1.52
CA LEU A 651 -6.91 -18.06 -0.33
C LEU A 651 -6.40 -19.46 -0.71
N ALA A 652 -6.93 -20.04 -1.79
CA ALA A 652 -6.56 -21.37 -2.25
C ALA A 652 -5.34 -21.37 -3.18
N ALA A 653 -4.84 -20.25 -3.69
CA ALA A 653 -3.67 -20.20 -4.59
C ALA A 653 -2.32 -20.49 -3.86
N PRO A 654 -1.24 -20.80 -4.61
CA PRO A 654 0.12 -20.85 -4.09
C PRO A 654 0.53 -19.56 -3.39
N GLY A 655 1.36 -19.66 -2.34
CA GLY A 655 1.71 -18.54 -1.46
C GLY A 655 1.00 -18.60 -0.11
N VAL A 656 1.30 -17.62 0.74
CA VAL A 656 0.69 -17.40 2.05
C VAL A 656 -0.44 -16.37 1.89
N PRO A 657 -1.71 -16.76 1.97
CA PRO A 657 -2.79 -15.81 1.83
C PRO A 657 -2.88 -14.88 3.03
N ASP A 658 -2.84 -13.57 2.76
CA ASP A 658 -3.12 -12.52 3.72
C ASP A 658 -4.61 -12.14 3.69
N VAL A 659 -5.14 -11.85 4.88
CA VAL A 659 -6.50 -11.35 5.09
C VAL A 659 -6.43 -10.03 5.83
N TYR A 660 -6.79 -8.94 5.17
CA TYR A 660 -6.87 -7.64 5.82
C TYR A 660 -8.09 -7.56 6.75
N GLN A 661 -7.92 -6.88 7.89
CA GLN A 661 -8.96 -6.81 8.92
C GLN A 661 -10.34 -6.46 8.36
N GLY A 662 -11.31 -7.28 8.71
CA GLY A 662 -12.70 -7.10 8.34
C GLY A 662 -13.12 -7.65 6.98
N THR A 663 -12.17 -8.06 6.11
CA THR A 663 -12.45 -8.54 4.74
C THR A 663 -12.90 -10.01 4.65
N GLU A 664 -13.02 -10.71 5.78
CA GLU A 664 -13.68 -12.00 5.89
C GLU A 664 -15.19 -11.92 5.62
N VAL A 665 -15.76 -10.71 5.65
CA VAL A 665 -17.11 -10.38 5.16
C VAL A 665 -17.01 -9.26 4.10
N PRO A 666 -18.06 -8.97 3.31
CA PRO A 666 -18.03 -7.85 2.40
C PRO A 666 -17.72 -6.54 3.15
N PHE A 667 -16.62 -5.89 2.78
CA PHE A 667 -16.10 -4.71 3.44
C PHE A 667 -15.66 -3.69 2.38
N PRO A 668 -16.63 -3.02 1.70
CA PRO A 668 -16.33 -2.09 0.62
C PRO A 668 -15.63 -0.85 1.19
N THR A 669 -14.37 -0.65 0.82
CA THR A 669 -13.53 0.49 1.22
C THR A 669 -12.96 1.22 0.01
N LEU A 670 -12.73 2.51 0.16
CA LEU A 670 -11.97 3.36 -0.76
C LEU A 670 -10.54 3.53 -0.23
N VAL A 671 -9.74 4.33 -0.92
CA VAL A 671 -8.37 4.66 -0.53
C VAL A 671 -8.32 5.23 0.91
N ASP A 672 -7.21 5.00 1.59
CA ASP A 672 -6.83 5.62 2.88
C ASP A 672 -7.31 7.09 3.00
N PRO A 673 -7.93 7.51 4.12
CA PRO A 673 -8.15 6.76 5.37
C PRO A 673 -9.40 5.86 5.38
N ASP A 674 -10.16 5.74 4.28
CA ASP A 674 -11.43 4.98 4.29
C ASP A 674 -11.23 3.47 4.52
N ASN A 675 -10.08 2.91 4.10
CA ASN A 675 -9.68 1.52 4.34
C ASN A 675 -9.12 1.27 5.76
N ARG A 676 -9.06 2.29 6.63
CA ARG A 676 -8.62 2.19 8.04
C ARG A 676 -9.75 2.28 9.05
N ARG A 677 -11.02 2.28 8.57
CA ARG A 677 -12.20 2.35 9.44
C ARG A 677 -12.23 1.18 10.45
N PRO A 678 -12.82 1.40 11.64
CA PRO A 678 -12.95 0.37 12.66
C PRO A 678 -13.69 -0.88 12.16
N VAL A 679 -13.32 -2.04 12.72
CA VAL A 679 -13.89 -3.34 12.39
C VAL A 679 -14.71 -3.86 13.57
N ASP A 680 -15.97 -4.20 13.33
CA ASP A 680 -16.81 -4.89 14.32
C ASP A 680 -16.49 -6.39 14.35
N PHE A 681 -15.54 -6.78 15.21
CA PHE A 681 -15.15 -8.17 15.41
C PHE A 681 -16.19 -8.98 16.20
N ALA A 682 -17.01 -8.33 17.04
CA ALA A 682 -18.03 -9.04 17.81
C ALA A 682 -19.13 -9.58 16.88
N ALA A 683 -19.63 -8.75 15.96
CA ALA A 683 -20.60 -9.18 14.95
C ALA A 683 -20.08 -10.32 14.07
N ARG A 684 -18.78 -10.31 13.75
CA ARG A 684 -18.13 -11.36 12.96
C ARG A 684 -17.95 -12.66 13.75
N ALA A 685 -17.65 -12.57 15.03
CA ALA A 685 -17.60 -13.73 15.93
C ALA A 685 -18.98 -14.39 16.06
N ASP A 686 -20.04 -13.60 16.28
CA ASP A 686 -21.42 -14.10 16.34
C ASP A 686 -21.85 -14.77 15.03
N LEU A 687 -21.44 -14.20 13.88
CA LEU A 687 -21.71 -14.78 12.56
C LEU A 687 -20.95 -16.10 12.35
N LEU A 688 -19.70 -16.18 12.80
CA LEU A 688 -18.92 -17.41 12.73
C LEU A 688 -19.53 -18.50 13.61
N ASP A 689 -19.99 -18.16 14.81
CA ASP A 689 -20.64 -19.09 15.72
C ASP A 689 -21.94 -19.65 15.12
N ARG A 690 -22.69 -18.84 14.35
CA ARG A 690 -23.85 -19.33 13.56
C ARG A 690 -23.45 -20.35 12.50
N LEU A 691 -22.39 -20.08 11.73
CA LEU A 691 -21.89 -20.99 10.71
C LEU A 691 -21.42 -22.31 11.34
N ASP A 692 -20.68 -22.24 12.45
CA ASP A 692 -20.18 -23.40 13.19
C ASP A 692 -21.32 -24.23 13.81
N ALA A 693 -22.47 -23.59 14.11
CA ALA A 693 -23.69 -24.27 14.54
C ALA A 693 -24.46 -24.96 13.39
N GLY A 694 -23.95 -24.93 12.16
CA GLY A 694 -24.51 -25.61 10.99
C GLY A 694 -25.42 -24.75 10.12
N HIS A 695 -25.36 -23.41 10.25
CA HIS A 695 -26.03 -22.53 9.30
C HIS A 695 -25.36 -22.61 7.92
N THR A 696 -26.08 -23.10 6.92
CA THR A 696 -25.61 -23.08 5.53
C THR A 696 -25.85 -21.69 4.93
N PRO A 697 -24.81 -20.97 4.49
CA PRO A 697 -24.96 -19.65 3.91
C PRO A 697 -25.52 -19.72 2.48
N GLY A 698 -26.27 -18.69 2.09
CA GLY A 698 -26.70 -18.43 0.72
C GLY A 698 -26.29 -17.03 0.26
N LEU A 699 -26.53 -16.70 -1.01
CA LEU A 699 -26.24 -15.37 -1.56
C LEU A 699 -27.13 -14.26 -0.96
N ASP A 700 -28.22 -14.64 -0.28
CA ASP A 700 -29.11 -13.76 0.48
C ASP A 700 -28.51 -13.29 1.83
N ASP A 701 -27.44 -13.94 2.31
CA ASP A 701 -26.62 -13.49 3.45
C ASP A 701 -25.15 -13.30 2.99
N PRO A 702 -24.82 -12.16 2.34
CA PRO A 702 -23.48 -11.91 1.78
C PRO A 702 -22.35 -12.03 2.81
N ALA A 703 -22.62 -11.61 4.05
CA ALA A 703 -21.66 -11.70 5.13
C ALA A 703 -21.39 -13.16 5.50
N ALA A 704 -22.43 -13.98 5.69
CA ALA A 704 -22.27 -15.40 6.00
C ALA A 704 -21.59 -16.15 4.84
N ALA A 705 -21.94 -15.83 3.59
CA ALA A 705 -21.38 -16.46 2.40
C ALA A 705 -19.86 -16.25 2.32
N LYS A 706 -19.39 -15.00 2.44
CA LYS A 706 -17.96 -14.70 2.36
C LYS A 706 -17.21 -15.25 3.58
N LEU A 707 -17.79 -15.15 4.77
CA LEU A 707 -17.18 -15.68 6.00
C LEU A 707 -17.01 -17.20 5.93
N ALA A 708 -17.97 -17.93 5.36
CA ALA A 708 -17.86 -19.38 5.18
C ALA A 708 -16.74 -19.76 4.19
N VAL A 709 -16.56 -18.99 3.10
CA VAL A 709 -15.44 -19.19 2.17
C VAL A 709 -14.11 -18.98 2.90
N VAL A 710 -13.97 -17.87 3.62
CA VAL A 710 -12.73 -17.58 4.36
C VAL A 710 -12.47 -18.66 5.40
N ALA A 711 -13.45 -18.97 6.24
CA ALA A 711 -13.31 -19.98 7.29
C ALA A 711 -12.98 -21.37 6.71
N GLY A 712 -13.73 -21.81 5.69
CA GLY A 712 -13.54 -23.11 5.05
C GLY A 712 -12.14 -23.27 4.47
N VAL A 713 -11.64 -22.27 3.75
CA VAL A 713 -10.30 -22.34 3.12
C VAL A 713 -9.20 -22.22 4.17
N LEU A 714 -9.26 -21.25 5.09
CA LEU A 714 -8.22 -21.04 6.10
C LEU A 714 -8.10 -22.24 7.05
N ARG A 715 -9.22 -22.76 7.56
CA ARG A 715 -9.23 -23.98 8.39
C ARG A 715 -8.65 -25.17 7.63
N THR A 716 -8.98 -25.34 6.35
CA THR A 716 -8.43 -26.43 5.53
C THR A 716 -6.92 -26.29 5.35
N ARG A 717 -6.41 -25.09 5.04
CA ARG A 717 -4.96 -24.85 4.89
C ARG A 717 -4.18 -25.18 6.16
N ARG A 718 -4.74 -24.75 7.30
CA ARG A 718 -4.13 -24.91 8.61
C ARG A 718 -4.18 -26.35 9.13
N ASP A 719 -5.34 -26.99 9.01
CA ASP A 719 -5.58 -28.32 9.57
C ASP A 719 -5.16 -29.46 8.62
N ARG A 720 -5.05 -29.15 7.32
CA ARG A 720 -4.68 -30.09 6.26
C ARG A 720 -3.66 -29.50 5.25
N PRO A 721 -2.48 -29.03 5.72
CA PRO A 721 -1.47 -28.44 4.85
C PRO A 721 -0.95 -29.41 3.79
N GLU A 722 -1.09 -30.73 4.00
CA GLU A 722 -0.71 -31.77 3.03
C GLU A 722 -1.49 -31.69 1.71
N LEU A 723 -2.59 -30.94 1.66
CA LEU A 723 -3.41 -30.73 0.47
C LEU A 723 -2.97 -29.55 -0.41
N PHE A 724 -2.00 -28.74 0.05
CA PHE A 724 -1.57 -27.51 -0.60
C PHE A 724 -0.10 -27.54 -1.02
N THR A 725 0.26 -28.55 -1.82
CA THR A 725 1.64 -28.87 -2.22
C THR A 725 1.99 -28.55 -3.68
N GLY A 726 1.04 -28.12 -4.51
CA GLY A 726 1.26 -27.87 -5.94
C GLY A 726 0.20 -26.98 -6.57
N HIS A 727 0.19 -26.85 -7.90
CA HIS A 727 -0.86 -26.13 -8.64
C HIS A 727 -1.08 -26.76 -10.02
N ARG A 728 -2.26 -27.36 -10.23
CA ARG A 728 -2.63 -27.98 -11.51
C ARG A 728 -4.04 -27.55 -11.94
N PRO A 729 -4.22 -27.02 -13.16
CA PRO A 729 -5.56 -26.75 -13.70
C PRO A 729 -6.41 -28.03 -13.74
N LEU A 730 -7.71 -27.90 -13.47
CA LEU A 730 -8.67 -28.99 -13.64
C LEU A 730 -9.32 -28.92 -15.03
N ASP A 731 -9.65 -30.09 -15.58
CA ASP A 731 -10.34 -30.18 -16.86
C ASP A 731 -11.82 -29.82 -16.68
N VAL A 732 -12.22 -28.68 -17.23
CA VAL A 732 -13.63 -28.26 -17.32
C VAL A 732 -14.09 -28.40 -18.77
N SER A 733 -15.24 -29.04 -18.98
CA SER A 733 -15.79 -29.30 -20.31
C SER A 733 -17.28 -29.02 -20.37
N GLY A 734 -17.74 -28.46 -21.49
CA GLY A 734 -19.14 -28.10 -21.71
C GLY A 734 -19.29 -26.68 -22.28
N PRO A 735 -20.54 -26.25 -22.53
CA PRO A 735 -20.81 -24.98 -23.19
C PRO A 735 -20.40 -23.73 -22.39
N ALA A 736 -20.28 -23.84 -21.06
CA ALA A 736 -19.93 -22.73 -20.17
C ALA A 736 -18.55 -22.91 -19.49
N ALA A 737 -17.66 -23.73 -20.07
CA ALA A 737 -16.39 -24.09 -19.43
C ALA A 737 -15.49 -22.88 -19.11
N GLU A 738 -15.53 -21.82 -19.92
CA GLU A 738 -14.73 -20.60 -19.72
C GLU A 738 -15.13 -19.78 -18.49
N HIS A 739 -16.34 -20.00 -17.95
CA HIS A 739 -16.83 -19.36 -16.74
C HIS A 739 -16.27 -19.98 -15.45
N ALA A 740 -15.56 -21.10 -15.53
CA ALA A 740 -15.00 -21.77 -14.36
C ALA A 740 -13.49 -21.55 -14.25
N ILE A 741 -13.04 -21.01 -13.12
CA ILE A 741 -11.65 -21.11 -12.68
C ILE A 741 -11.57 -22.35 -11.79
N ALA A 742 -10.82 -23.37 -12.21
CA ALA A 742 -10.75 -24.64 -11.49
C ALA A 742 -9.31 -25.17 -11.41
N PHE A 743 -8.82 -25.45 -10.19
CA PHE A 743 -7.47 -25.97 -9.98
C PHE A 743 -7.34 -26.85 -8.73
N ASP A 744 -6.34 -27.72 -8.77
CA ASP A 744 -5.94 -28.69 -7.75
C ASP A 744 -4.64 -28.23 -7.10
N ARG A 745 -4.64 -28.09 -5.77
CA ARG A 745 -3.48 -27.71 -4.97
C ARG A 745 -2.63 -28.90 -4.48
N GLY A 746 -2.95 -30.12 -4.90
CA GLY A 746 -2.34 -31.37 -4.40
C GLY A 746 -3.35 -32.29 -3.68
N GLY A 747 -4.60 -31.87 -3.61
CA GLY A 747 -5.66 -32.58 -2.91
C GLY A 747 -6.80 -31.67 -2.42
N ALA A 748 -6.60 -30.35 -2.41
CA ALA A 748 -7.69 -29.37 -2.28
C ALA A 748 -8.03 -28.79 -3.66
N LEU A 749 -9.28 -28.94 -4.10
CA LEU A 749 -9.74 -28.52 -5.42
C LEU A 749 -10.59 -27.26 -5.30
N ALA A 750 -10.10 -26.13 -5.80
CA ALA A 750 -10.85 -24.89 -5.84
C ALA A 750 -11.61 -24.77 -7.16
N VAL A 751 -12.89 -24.39 -7.10
CA VAL A 751 -13.73 -24.09 -8.26
C VAL A 751 -14.46 -22.77 -8.01
N ALA A 752 -14.31 -21.80 -8.89
CA ALA A 752 -14.95 -20.48 -8.79
C ALA A 752 -15.60 -20.04 -10.11
N THR A 753 -16.70 -19.30 -9.99
CA THR A 753 -17.40 -18.69 -11.13
C THR A 753 -16.77 -17.35 -11.51
N ARG A 754 -16.41 -17.15 -12.79
CA ARG A 754 -16.10 -15.84 -13.40
C ARG A 754 -17.16 -15.49 -14.44
N TRP A 755 -17.38 -14.19 -14.63
CA TRP A 755 -18.35 -13.63 -15.57
C TRP A 755 -19.81 -14.09 -15.34
N PRO A 756 -20.36 -13.86 -14.14
CA PRO A 756 -21.73 -14.26 -13.79
C PRO A 756 -22.82 -13.68 -14.69
N VAL A 757 -22.67 -12.44 -15.18
CA VAL A 757 -23.70 -11.82 -16.04
C VAL A 757 -23.77 -12.54 -17.38
N ARG A 758 -22.61 -12.85 -17.97
CA ARG A 758 -22.52 -13.59 -19.23
C ARG A 758 -22.95 -15.04 -19.07
N LEU A 759 -22.60 -15.68 -17.96
CA LEU A 759 -23.07 -17.04 -17.64
C LEU A 759 -24.60 -17.10 -17.58
N ALA A 760 -25.22 -16.15 -16.86
CA ALA A 760 -26.68 -16.08 -16.78
C ALA A 760 -27.32 -15.84 -18.15
N ALA A 761 -26.76 -14.95 -18.97
CA ALA A 761 -27.23 -14.69 -20.33
C ALA A 761 -27.12 -15.92 -21.25
N ALA A 762 -26.14 -16.80 -21.02
CA ALA A 762 -25.97 -18.06 -21.74
C ALA A 762 -26.90 -19.20 -21.27
N GLY A 763 -27.74 -18.96 -20.26
CA GLY A 763 -28.66 -19.96 -19.69
C GLY A 763 -28.08 -20.74 -18.51
N GLY A 764 -27.00 -20.25 -17.89
CA GLY A 764 -26.34 -20.89 -16.76
C GLY A 764 -25.35 -21.98 -17.17
N TRP A 765 -24.96 -22.83 -16.21
CA TRP A 765 -23.88 -23.80 -16.39
C TRP A 765 -24.18 -24.91 -17.41
N GLY A 766 -25.41 -25.40 -17.46
CA GLY A 766 -25.51 -26.84 -17.33
C GLY A 766 -25.76 -27.64 -18.59
N GLU A 767 -24.79 -27.92 -19.47
CA GLU A 767 -24.21 -29.28 -19.41
C GLU A 767 -22.74 -29.35 -18.92
N THR A 768 -22.24 -28.24 -18.38
CA THR A 768 -20.83 -28.09 -18.03
C THR A 768 -20.44 -28.89 -16.79
N VAL A 769 -19.31 -29.59 -16.89
CA VAL A 769 -18.74 -30.44 -15.84
C VAL A 769 -17.29 -30.08 -15.57
N VAL A 770 -16.87 -30.24 -14.32
CA VAL A 770 -15.47 -30.30 -13.90
C VAL A 770 -15.08 -31.76 -13.65
N THR A 771 -13.92 -32.17 -14.14
CA THR A 771 -13.39 -33.52 -13.91
C THR A 771 -12.46 -33.49 -12.69
N VAL A 772 -12.80 -34.26 -11.67
CA VAL A 772 -12.03 -34.39 -10.43
C VAL A 772 -11.42 -35.79 -10.28
N PRO A 773 -10.33 -35.95 -9.51
CA PRO A 773 -9.78 -37.28 -9.25
C PRO A 773 -10.79 -38.21 -8.59
N ALA A 774 -10.66 -39.52 -8.85
CA ALA A 774 -11.53 -40.53 -8.27
C ALA A 774 -11.45 -40.52 -6.74
N GLY A 775 -12.59 -40.41 -6.07
CA GLY A 775 -12.64 -40.31 -4.61
C GLY A 775 -14.00 -39.87 -4.10
N ARG A 776 -14.11 -39.77 -2.77
CA ARG A 776 -15.23 -39.12 -2.10
C ARG A 776 -14.79 -37.72 -1.71
N TRP A 777 -15.58 -36.74 -2.10
CA TRP A 777 -15.28 -35.34 -1.89
C TRP A 777 -16.33 -34.73 -0.96
N GLU A 778 -15.91 -33.71 -0.22
CA GLU A 778 -16.76 -32.84 0.59
C GLU A 778 -16.36 -31.41 0.26
N ASP A 779 -17.33 -30.52 0.09
CA ASP A 779 -17.05 -29.10 -0.03
C ASP A 779 -16.77 -28.53 1.35
N ALA A 780 -15.54 -28.08 1.59
CA ALA A 780 -15.10 -27.51 2.86
C ALA A 780 -15.79 -26.18 3.21
N VAL A 781 -16.43 -25.52 2.25
CA VAL A 781 -17.18 -24.27 2.47
C VAL A 781 -18.59 -24.55 3.00
N THR A 782 -19.32 -25.47 2.38
CA THR A 782 -20.72 -25.78 2.75
C THR A 782 -20.89 -27.03 3.62
N GLY A 783 -19.88 -27.90 3.70
CA GLY A 783 -19.95 -29.22 4.34
C GLY A 783 -20.74 -30.26 3.53
N HIS A 784 -21.15 -29.94 2.31
CA HIS A 784 -21.95 -30.84 1.49
C HIS A 784 -21.08 -31.93 0.84
N PRO A 785 -21.53 -33.20 0.86
CA PRO A 785 -20.83 -34.27 0.14
C PRO A 785 -20.98 -34.07 -1.37
N VAL A 786 -19.88 -34.30 -2.09
CA VAL A 786 -19.82 -34.23 -3.56
C VAL A 786 -19.54 -35.61 -4.11
N HIS A 787 -20.37 -36.02 -5.08
CA HIS A 787 -20.35 -37.36 -5.66
C HIS A 787 -20.06 -37.28 -7.16
N PRO A 788 -18.78 -37.41 -7.57
CA PRO A 788 -18.44 -37.51 -8.99
C PRO A 788 -19.07 -38.76 -9.61
N ASP A 789 -19.36 -38.70 -10.91
CA ASP A 789 -19.81 -39.86 -11.66
C ASP A 789 -18.69 -40.92 -11.83
N ALA A 790 -18.98 -42.02 -12.52
CA ALA A 790 -18.02 -43.10 -12.74
C ALA A 790 -16.75 -42.68 -13.52
N ARG A 791 -16.75 -41.51 -14.18
CA ARG A 791 -15.63 -40.93 -14.91
C ARG A 791 -14.96 -39.78 -14.13
N GLY A 792 -15.43 -39.47 -12.92
CA GLY A 792 -14.94 -38.35 -12.13
C GLY A 792 -15.54 -36.99 -12.52
N ALA A 793 -16.60 -36.96 -13.33
CA ALA A 793 -17.24 -35.71 -13.73
C ALA A 793 -18.24 -35.24 -12.64
N VAL A 794 -18.22 -33.94 -12.35
CA VAL A 794 -19.15 -33.26 -11.45
C VAL A 794 -19.82 -32.12 -12.21
N ARG A 795 -21.15 -32.10 -12.18
CA ARG A 795 -22.01 -31.06 -12.73
C ARG A 795 -21.78 -29.72 -12.03
N LEU A 796 -21.46 -28.65 -12.77
CA LEU A 796 -21.21 -27.33 -12.15
C LEU A 796 -22.49 -26.65 -11.65
N ASP A 797 -23.63 -26.88 -12.28
CA ASP A 797 -24.94 -26.46 -11.76
C ASP A 797 -25.33 -27.13 -10.44
N GLU A 798 -24.89 -28.37 -10.22
CA GLU A 798 -25.10 -29.06 -8.95
C GLU A 798 -24.07 -28.62 -7.90
N LEU A 799 -22.79 -28.59 -8.27
CA LEU A 799 -21.68 -28.24 -7.38
C LEU A 799 -21.80 -26.82 -6.84
N LEU A 800 -22.17 -25.87 -7.69
CA LEU A 800 -22.22 -24.44 -7.37
C LEU A 800 -23.66 -23.95 -7.12
N SER A 801 -24.55 -24.87 -6.74
CA SER A 801 -25.98 -24.58 -6.50
C SER A 801 -26.24 -23.78 -5.22
N THR A 802 -25.36 -23.93 -4.21
CA THR A 802 -25.49 -23.24 -2.91
C THR A 802 -24.72 -21.93 -2.91
N LEU A 803 -23.44 -21.99 -3.30
CA LEU A 803 -22.56 -20.84 -3.49
C LEU A 803 -21.89 -20.96 -4.85
N PRO A 804 -21.52 -19.83 -5.49
CA PRO A 804 -20.88 -19.81 -6.81
C PRO A 804 -19.40 -20.22 -6.77
N VAL A 805 -18.97 -20.82 -5.65
CA VAL A 805 -17.61 -21.26 -5.37
C VAL A 805 -17.66 -22.56 -4.55
N ALA A 806 -16.63 -23.39 -4.66
CA ALA A 806 -16.47 -24.60 -3.85
C ALA A 806 -14.99 -24.91 -3.60
N LEU A 807 -14.68 -25.47 -2.42
CA LEU A 807 -13.37 -26.05 -2.10
C LEU A 807 -13.53 -27.53 -1.77
N LEU A 808 -13.27 -28.39 -2.74
CA LEU A 808 -13.41 -29.84 -2.55
C LEU A 808 -12.19 -30.42 -1.86
N VAL A 809 -12.42 -31.17 -0.78
CA VAL A 809 -11.40 -31.92 -0.05
C VAL A 809 -11.79 -33.39 0.06
N PRO A 810 -10.83 -34.32 0.22
CA PRO A 810 -11.15 -35.72 0.44
C PRO A 810 -11.99 -35.87 1.71
N ALA A 811 -13.15 -36.51 1.60
CA ALA A 811 -14.05 -36.74 2.72
C ALA A 811 -13.36 -37.61 3.78
N HIS A 812 -13.55 -37.28 5.07
CA HIS A 812 -12.99 -38.06 6.17
C HIS A 812 -13.49 -39.51 6.15
N ALA A 813 -12.63 -40.46 6.52
CA ALA A 813 -13.04 -41.85 6.70
C ALA A 813 -14.12 -41.92 7.82
N PRO A 814 -15.11 -42.83 7.73
CA PRO A 814 -16.18 -42.93 8.74
C PRO A 814 -15.69 -43.17 10.19
N SER A 815 -14.43 -43.55 10.40
CA SER A 815 -13.80 -43.75 11.71
C SER A 815 -13.49 -42.46 12.46
N ASP A 816 -13.28 -41.34 11.77
CA ASP A 816 -12.66 -40.13 12.37
C ASP A 816 -13.69 -39.14 12.92
N ARG A 817 -14.98 -39.28 12.57
CA ARG A 817 -16.06 -38.42 13.10
C ARG A 817 -16.35 -38.64 14.59
N ARG A 818 -15.82 -39.69 15.22
CA ARG A 818 -16.05 -39.99 16.66
C ARG A 818 -15.15 -39.22 17.61
N GLU A 819 -14.04 -38.65 17.16
CA GLU A 819 -13.10 -37.93 18.04
C GLU A 819 -13.36 -36.41 18.10
N ARG A 820 -14.07 -35.83 17.11
CA ARG A 820 -14.39 -34.38 17.07
C ARG A 820 -15.62 -33.96 17.91
N THR A 821 -16.27 -34.88 18.63
CA THR A 821 -17.47 -34.58 19.45
C THR A 821 -17.28 -34.75 20.96
N ALA A 822 -16.04 -34.87 21.45
CA ALA A 822 -15.77 -34.73 22.88
C ALA A 822 -15.39 -33.27 23.20
N PRO A 823 -16.00 -32.64 24.23
CA PRO A 823 -15.89 -31.21 24.52
C PRO A 823 -14.49 -30.76 24.94
#